data_AF-A0A0K6FQE1-F1
#
_entry.id   AF-A0A0K6FQE1-F1
#
_cell.length_a   1.000
_cell.length_b   1.000
_cell.length_c   1.000
_cell.angle_alpha   90.00
_cell.angle_beta   90.00
_cell.angle_gamma   90.00
#
_symmetry.space_group_name_H-M   'P 1'
#
loop_
_entity.id
_entity.type
_entity.pdbx_description
1 polymer ?
#
loop_
_entity_poly.entity_id
_entity_poly.type
_entity_poly.pdbx_seq_one_letter_code
_entity_poly.pdbx_strand_id
1 'polypeptide(L)'
;MLPRPVRFRQAQREFRRGLATVLQSGTVPQTYIEKIVQKYAVGLPPGKRVRAGDYVMIQPEHCMTHDNTGPVISKFKSLGATRIHDPRQPVFTIDHDVQNKSAKNLQKYANIEAFGRTHGIDFYGAGRGIGHQVLVEEGYAFPHTLVVASDSHSNMYGGVGCVGTPVVRTDAAALWATGKTWWQVPRMIKVELRDKLAPGVTGKDIIVALCGLFNKDEVLNAAIEFHGDGIDALGIDERLAVANMTTEWGALAGVFPVDGPLLDWYKNAVDKMALRTFSGASSSLPPPPEHPRLNETRLNAIRSNPIRPDQGAEYSSHLTLDLSTLVPYVSGPNSVKVATALPKLAQENIKINKAYLVSCTNARASDLKSAAQVVKGRKIAPGVEFYFAAASSKVQAEAEQAGDWGALLSAGAKPLPAGCGPCIGLGTGLLEPGEVGISATNRNYKGRMGSPQAQAYLASPAVVAASAIRGVICGPDSLDMNALPQNETPVFTTNSPSPVSGASASTLSTEPLVDGFPRSFGGPIMFAPQDNLNTDGIYPGKYTYQDDITLERQAEVVMENYDPEFAKTVAGVRSGGKTAVLVSGYNFGTGSSREQAATALKAAGVPLVIAGSFGDIFKRNSINNGLVCVECPELVADLTEQHAKSGARGHGGVNGELTVQPGWEISVDMQDGRIKVKQGDEVLREYQTRPVGPSVQELWVCGGLEGYKWNETHMVMPPCVPSASHRFGPYWAELYRCRQVDRDCLLRHPRPLARSIKSLALAHSMHYPLLPLMIMRPYALLALAAPALAQQLNTTYITGLLGALNGLGLTSLVSVASSLANSSDGGALLAQLSQGNKTVFAPNNEAFGRVPQNVSGNVGLLTSILSYHIVDGHYNISDFAQQPNHTIVRTHLNSSSLVNLGGGRAQVIVVERDDGNDTDANILTVNDDVDVDRTASYENLIVHVIDEVLTPPGTISATAAEANLTALAGALQTANLVAPLEAAQGITIFAPSNQAFTAALAALGSQAQNASVISAVLANHVINGTTVYSTALTSQSFASAGGQAFSFSTNSSGTYVTSGSSSARITRADIPVRNGVIHLIDNVLANTASNPEAAASAVVSQSSVAATATSIPGMTNPRSGGSSPSPSQNAGVRTIAAFPAAALFSLVATGMGALLGGMLVL
;
A
#
# COMPACT_ATOMS: atom_id res chain seq x y z
N MET A 1 76.99 -25.80 -9.99
CA MET A 1 77.64 -26.05 -11.29
C MET A 1 76.55 -26.14 -12.36
N LEU A 2 76.55 -25.12 -13.23
CA LEU A 2 76.16 -25.21 -14.66
C LEU A 2 76.77 -26.46 -15.32
N PRO A 3 76.31 -26.99 -16.48
CA PRO A 3 76.06 -26.22 -17.72
C PRO A 3 74.89 -26.74 -18.61
N ARG A 4 74.26 -25.94 -19.49
CA ARG A 4 74.71 -25.21 -20.70
C ARG A 4 74.98 -26.12 -21.93
N PRO A 5 74.83 -25.62 -23.17
CA PRO A 5 73.77 -25.97 -24.14
C PRO A 5 74.35 -26.44 -25.50
N VAL A 6 73.53 -26.70 -26.55
CA VAL A 6 73.78 -26.36 -27.98
C VAL A 6 72.55 -26.72 -28.84
N ARG A 7 72.21 -25.83 -29.79
CA ARG A 7 71.17 -25.93 -30.85
C ARG A 7 71.78 -26.49 -32.16
N PHE A 8 70.99 -27.16 -33.02
CA PHE A 8 70.89 -26.89 -34.48
C PHE A 8 69.71 -27.66 -35.11
N ARG A 9 69.30 -27.25 -36.32
CA ARG A 9 67.94 -27.21 -36.90
C ARG A 9 67.46 -28.45 -37.69
N GLN A 10 66.12 -28.51 -37.79
CA GLN A 10 65.25 -28.89 -38.93
C GLN A 10 64.87 -30.36 -39.17
N ALA A 11 63.70 -30.73 -38.64
CA ALA A 11 62.69 -31.53 -39.35
C ALA A 11 61.31 -30.91 -39.06
N GLN A 12 60.76 -30.16 -40.03
CA GLN A 12 59.44 -29.54 -39.98
C GLN A 12 58.43 -30.42 -40.73
N ARG A 13 57.54 -31.11 -40.01
CA ARG A 13 56.10 -31.33 -40.26
C ARG A 13 55.64 -32.56 -39.49
N GLU A 14 54.44 -32.45 -38.92
CA GLU A 14 53.63 -33.55 -38.37
C GLU A 14 54.16 -34.22 -37.10
N PHE A 15 53.89 -33.61 -35.93
CA PHE A 15 53.45 -34.29 -34.69
C PHE A 15 53.17 -33.22 -33.60
N ARG A 16 52.00 -32.57 -33.69
CA ARG A 16 51.36 -31.80 -32.60
C ARG A 16 49.86 -32.11 -32.61
N ARG A 17 49.49 -33.21 -31.94
CA ARG A 17 48.11 -33.52 -31.53
C ARG A 17 48.19 -34.07 -30.12
N GLY A 18 47.45 -33.46 -29.18
CA GLY A 18 47.34 -33.99 -27.81
C GLY A 18 47.28 -32.92 -26.73
N LEU A 19 46.42 -31.93 -26.89
CA LEU A 19 45.65 -31.20 -25.86
C LEU A 19 44.90 -30.11 -26.62
N ALA A 20 44.04 -30.55 -27.54
CA ALA A 20 42.99 -29.69 -28.04
C ALA A 20 42.10 -29.39 -26.83
N THR A 21 42.00 -28.10 -26.53
CA THR A 21 40.90 -27.45 -25.83
C THR A 21 39.67 -28.34 -25.90
N VAL A 22 39.27 -28.92 -24.76
CA VAL A 22 37.85 -29.21 -24.57
C VAL A 22 37.22 -27.83 -24.66
N LEU A 23 36.72 -27.48 -25.86
CA LEU A 23 35.72 -26.46 -26.02
C LEU A 23 34.65 -26.82 -24.99
N GLN A 24 34.67 -26.12 -23.85
CA GLN A 24 33.50 -26.09 -22.98
C GLN A 24 32.38 -25.68 -23.91
N SER A 25 31.43 -26.60 -24.12
CA SER A 25 30.15 -26.32 -24.76
C SER A 25 29.67 -24.96 -24.26
N GLY A 26 29.47 -24.02 -25.19
CA GLY A 26 29.30 -22.59 -24.91
C GLY A 26 28.42 -22.32 -23.70
N THR A 27 29.03 -21.90 -22.60
CA THR A 27 28.30 -21.47 -21.41
C THR A 27 27.63 -20.14 -21.75
N VAL A 28 26.33 -20.05 -21.55
CA VAL A 28 25.59 -18.80 -21.74
C VAL A 28 26.18 -17.75 -20.76
N PRO A 29 26.75 -16.61 -21.21
CA PRO A 29 27.48 -15.65 -20.35
C PRO A 29 26.58 -14.82 -19.41
N GLN A 30 26.73 -14.88 -18.09
CA GLN A 30 25.86 -14.20 -17.12
C GLN A 30 26.42 -12.86 -16.61
N THR A 31 25.54 -11.90 -16.30
CA THR A 31 25.93 -10.69 -15.56
C THR A 31 26.30 -11.03 -14.10
N TYR A 32 26.85 -10.07 -13.35
CA TYR A 32 27.17 -10.28 -11.94
C TYR A 32 25.91 -10.59 -11.13
N ILE A 33 24.85 -9.78 -11.30
CA ILE A 33 23.58 -9.95 -10.60
C ILE A 33 22.96 -11.30 -10.94
N GLU A 34 22.94 -11.71 -12.22
CA GLU A 34 22.44 -13.03 -12.62
C GLU A 34 23.19 -14.17 -11.92
N LYS A 35 24.51 -14.07 -11.75
CA LYS A 35 25.32 -15.06 -11.00
C LYS A 35 25.00 -15.09 -9.52
N ILE A 36 24.79 -13.93 -8.90
CA ILE A 36 24.39 -13.89 -7.48
C ILE A 36 22.99 -14.48 -7.33
N VAL A 37 22.03 -14.14 -8.19
CA VAL A 37 20.70 -14.76 -8.14
C VAL A 37 20.78 -16.26 -8.35
N GLN A 38 21.56 -16.72 -9.33
CA GLN A 38 21.81 -18.14 -9.58
C GLN A 38 22.32 -18.89 -8.35
N LYS A 39 23.18 -18.25 -7.54
CA LYS A 39 23.72 -18.82 -6.28
C LYS A 39 22.64 -18.98 -5.20
N TYR A 40 21.66 -18.08 -5.16
CA TYR A 40 20.59 -18.05 -4.15
C TYR A 40 19.25 -18.63 -4.64
N ALA A 41 19.19 -19.03 -5.91
CA ALA A 41 18.01 -19.65 -6.49
C ALA A 41 17.90 -21.11 -6.05
N VAL A 42 16.67 -21.54 -5.74
CA VAL A 42 16.35 -22.90 -5.28
C VAL A 42 15.39 -23.56 -6.27
N GLY A 43 15.48 -24.89 -6.40
CA GLY A 43 14.59 -25.67 -7.27
C GLY A 43 14.83 -25.49 -8.78
N LEU A 44 15.98 -24.95 -9.19
CA LEU A 44 16.30 -24.82 -10.62
C LEU A 44 16.55 -26.18 -11.28
N PRO A 45 16.05 -26.41 -12.50
CA PRO A 45 16.38 -27.60 -13.28
C PRO A 45 17.90 -27.76 -13.48
N PRO A 46 18.42 -29.00 -13.51
CA PRO A 46 19.83 -29.26 -13.77
C PRO A 46 20.32 -28.55 -15.06
N GLY A 47 21.38 -27.76 -14.94
CA GLY A 47 21.96 -27.04 -16.07
C GLY A 47 21.28 -25.71 -16.42
N LYS A 48 20.11 -25.37 -15.86
CA LYS A 48 19.47 -24.06 -16.08
C LYS A 48 20.40 -22.93 -15.62
N ARG A 49 20.50 -21.89 -16.44
CA ARG A 49 21.20 -20.65 -16.12
C ARG A 49 20.19 -19.54 -15.95
N VAL A 50 20.23 -18.88 -14.80
CA VAL A 50 19.36 -17.75 -14.49
C VAL A 50 19.66 -16.58 -15.41
N ARG A 51 18.60 -16.00 -15.99
CA ARG A 51 18.63 -14.85 -16.88
C ARG A 51 17.67 -13.76 -16.47
N ALA A 52 17.99 -12.53 -16.86
CA ALA A 52 17.02 -11.43 -16.88
C ALA A 52 15.70 -11.91 -17.50
N GLY A 53 14.59 -11.69 -16.80
CA GLY A 53 13.23 -12.12 -17.14
C GLY A 53 12.79 -13.45 -16.52
N ASP A 54 13.72 -14.29 -16.06
CA ASP A 54 13.39 -15.55 -15.40
C ASP A 54 12.65 -15.31 -14.09
N TYR A 55 11.65 -16.14 -13.83
CA TYR A 55 11.05 -16.27 -12.50
C TYR A 55 11.75 -17.39 -11.74
N VAL A 56 12.28 -17.05 -10.56
CA VAL A 56 13.04 -17.96 -9.72
C VAL A 56 12.53 -17.93 -8.29
N MET A 57 12.53 -19.09 -7.62
CA MET A 57 12.49 -19.11 -6.16
C MET A 57 13.88 -18.75 -5.65
N ILE A 58 13.97 -17.76 -4.78
CA ILE A 58 15.19 -17.35 -4.09
C ILE A 58 15.08 -17.65 -2.60
N GLN A 59 16.21 -18.01 -2.01
CA GLN A 59 16.40 -18.09 -0.57
C GLN A 59 17.46 -17.06 -0.18
N PRO A 60 17.08 -15.78 0.06
CA PRO A 60 18.04 -14.73 0.43
C PRO A 60 18.84 -15.11 1.68
N GLU A 61 20.08 -14.62 1.76
CA GLU A 61 20.93 -14.81 2.95
C GLU A 61 20.26 -14.22 4.20
N HIS A 62 19.74 -13.00 4.05
CA HIS A 62 19.05 -12.28 5.12
C HIS A 62 17.83 -11.51 4.62
N CYS A 63 16.87 -11.30 5.52
CA CYS A 63 15.68 -10.50 5.32
C CYS A 63 15.54 -9.48 6.45
N MET A 64 15.81 -8.20 6.18
CA MET A 64 15.65 -7.17 7.20
C MET A 64 14.23 -6.59 7.24
N THR A 65 13.74 -6.38 8.45
CA THR A 65 12.55 -5.55 8.71
C THR A 65 12.87 -4.51 9.77
N HIS A 66 12.16 -3.39 9.72
CA HIS A 66 12.39 -2.25 10.60
C HIS A 66 11.18 -2.04 11.53
N ASP A 67 10.76 -0.80 11.82
CA ASP A 67 9.53 -0.51 12.58
C ASP A 67 8.27 -1.22 12.02
N ASN A 68 8.27 -1.58 10.74
CA ASN A 68 7.21 -2.38 10.11
C ASN A 68 7.21 -3.87 10.52
N THR A 69 8.17 -4.32 11.32
CA THR A 69 8.21 -5.66 11.91
C THR A 69 6.91 -5.98 12.65
N GLY A 70 6.31 -5.01 13.35
CA GLY A 70 5.00 -5.19 14.01
C GLY A 70 3.90 -5.64 13.03
N PRO A 71 3.61 -4.86 11.97
CA PRO A 71 2.72 -5.29 10.89
C PRO A 71 3.12 -6.62 10.21
N VAL A 72 4.41 -6.90 10.01
CA VAL A 72 4.86 -8.18 9.42
C VAL A 72 4.56 -9.35 10.37
N ILE A 73 4.69 -9.18 11.69
CA ILE A 73 4.27 -10.19 12.69
C ILE A 73 2.78 -10.49 12.55
N SER A 74 1.93 -9.47 12.38
CA SER A 74 0.50 -9.67 12.17
C SER A 74 0.22 -10.48 10.89
N LYS A 75 0.90 -10.17 9.77
CA LYS A 75 0.76 -10.91 8.52
C LYS A 75 1.31 -12.34 8.63
N PHE A 76 2.45 -12.52 9.27
CA PHE A 76 3.02 -13.84 9.57
C PHE A 76 2.04 -14.73 10.35
N LYS A 77 1.36 -14.16 11.36
CA LYS A 77 0.31 -14.85 12.11
C LYS A 77 -0.94 -15.11 11.26
N SER A 78 -1.34 -14.18 10.39
CA SER A 78 -2.51 -14.37 9.52
C SER A 78 -2.29 -15.46 8.46
N LEU A 79 -1.04 -15.70 8.05
CA LEU A 79 -0.65 -16.88 7.27
C LEU A 79 -0.81 -18.19 8.06
N GLY A 80 -1.16 -18.14 9.36
CA GLY A 80 -1.21 -19.30 10.25
C GLY A 80 0.18 -19.85 10.59
N ALA A 81 1.25 -19.08 10.41
CA ALA A 81 2.60 -19.51 10.76
C ALA A 81 2.83 -19.32 12.27
N THR A 82 3.36 -20.36 12.92
CA THR A 82 3.63 -20.36 14.37
C THR A 82 5.11 -20.37 14.70
N ARG A 83 5.97 -20.62 13.71
CA ARG A 83 7.43 -20.72 13.86
C ARG A 83 8.16 -20.11 12.67
N ILE A 84 9.23 -19.39 12.95
CA ILE A 84 10.19 -18.89 11.95
C ILE A 84 10.97 -20.07 11.37
N HIS A 85 11.02 -20.16 10.04
CA HIS A 85 11.68 -21.25 9.32
C HIS A 85 13.18 -21.35 9.64
N ASP A 86 13.94 -20.27 9.39
CA ASP A 86 15.34 -20.12 9.82
C ASP A 86 15.49 -18.81 10.61
N PRO A 87 15.63 -18.86 11.94
CA PRO A 87 15.83 -17.66 12.78
C PRO A 87 17.03 -16.78 12.44
N ARG A 88 18.01 -17.30 11.69
CA ARG A 88 19.23 -16.56 11.29
C ARG A 88 19.02 -15.70 10.05
N GLN A 89 17.96 -15.96 9.29
CA GLN A 89 17.61 -15.21 8.08
C GLN A 89 17.00 -13.83 8.41
N PRO A 90 15.97 -13.70 9.27
CA PRO A 90 15.43 -12.39 9.61
C PRO A 90 16.39 -11.58 10.48
N VAL A 91 16.38 -10.26 10.30
CA VAL A 91 17.10 -9.30 11.15
C VAL A 91 16.15 -8.14 11.46
N PHE A 92 15.94 -7.83 12.73
CA PHE A 92 15.02 -6.77 13.14
C PHE A 92 15.78 -5.52 13.58
N THR A 93 15.42 -4.37 13.01
CA THR A 93 16.01 -3.07 13.36
C THR A 93 14.92 -2.08 13.75
N ILE A 94 15.22 -1.10 14.59
CA ILE A 94 14.27 -0.04 14.95
C ILE A 94 14.92 1.33 14.69
N ASP A 95 14.41 2.07 13.72
CA ASP A 95 15.07 3.25 13.17
C ASP A 95 14.13 4.38 12.69
N HIS A 96 12.86 4.13 12.42
CA HIS A 96 11.94 5.14 11.88
C HIS A 96 11.41 6.08 12.97
N ASP A 97 10.74 5.55 14.00
CA ASP A 97 10.02 6.35 15.00
C ASP A 97 10.77 6.46 16.34
N VAL A 98 12.11 6.48 16.28
CA VAL A 98 13.02 6.42 17.44
C VAL A 98 12.83 7.59 18.41
N GLN A 99 12.39 8.74 17.91
CA GLN A 99 12.19 9.95 18.71
C GLN A 99 10.85 9.94 19.47
N ASN A 100 9.87 9.14 19.03
CA ASN A 100 8.58 9.02 19.71
C ASN A 100 8.70 8.14 20.96
N LYS A 101 8.66 8.79 22.13
CA LYS A 101 8.75 8.13 23.45
C LYS A 101 7.39 7.89 24.10
N SER A 102 6.29 7.97 23.35
CA SER A 102 4.96 7.66 23.89
C SER A 102 4.87 6.20 24.36
N ALA A 103 4.06 5.95 25.38
CA ALA A 103 3.86 4.60 25.93
C ALA A 103 3.41 3.60 24.83
N LYS A 104 2.53 4.03 23.91
CA LYS A 104 2.08 3.22 22.77
C LYS A 104 3.22 2.80 21.85
N ASN A 105 4.13 3.71 21.51
CA ASN A 105 5.26 3.39 20.63
C ASN A 105 6.30 2.50 21.33
N LEU A 106 6.58 2.77 22.61
CA LEU A 106 7.46 1.93 23.42
C LEU A 106 6.92 0.50 23.57
N GLN A 107 5.61 0.34 23.77
CA GLN A 107 4.97 -0.97 23.82
C GLN A 107 5.08 -1.72 22.48
N LYS A 108 4.93 -1.01 21.35
CA LYS A 108 5.14 -1.58 20.00
C LYS A 108 6.55 -2.16 19.87
N TYR A 109 7.58 -1.43 20.29
CA TYR A 109 8.97 -1.88 20.23
C TYR A 109 9.25 -3.04 21.19
N ALA A 110 8.72 -2.99 22.41
CA ALA A 110 8.81 -4.10 23.36
C ALA A 110 8.19 -5.39 22.81
N ASN A 111 7.06 -5.30 22.12
CA ASN A 111 6.41 -6.45 21.49
C ASN A 111 7.26 -7.05 20.35
N ILE A 112 7.89 -6.20 19.54
CA ILE A 112 8.81 -6.64 18.47
C ILE A 112 10.03 -7.34 19.07
N GLU A 113 10.66 -6.75 20.08
CA GLU A 113 11.81 -7.33 20.77
C GLU A 113 11.46 -8.68 21.41
N ALA A 114 10.32 -8.76 22.10
CA ALA A 114 9.85 -10.00 22.72
C ALA A 114 9.63 -11.10 21.68
N PHE A 115 9.06 -10.76 20.52
CA PHE A 115 8.90 -11.70 19.41
C PHE A 115 10.26 -12.16 18.86
N GLY A 116 11.19 -11.23 18.62
CA GLY A 116 12.56 -11.55 18.19
C GLY A 116 13.28 -12.47 19.16
N ARG A 117 13.24 -12.18 20.47
CA ARG A 117 13.83 -13.02 21.53
C ARG A 117 13.19 -14.41 21.59
N THR A 118 11.86 -14.49 21.48
CA THR A 118 11.13 -15.78 21.49
C THR A 118 11.57 -16.69 20.34
N HIS A 119 11.88 -16.11 19.18
CA HIS A 119 12.28 -16.87 18.00
C HIS A 119 13.79 -16.95 17.77
N GLY A 120 14.62 -16.30 18.60
CA GLY A 120 16.08 -16.31 18.43
C GLY A 120 16.58 -15.47 17.26
N ILE A 121 15.90 -14.35 16.97
CA ILE A 121 16.22 -13.42 15.88
C ILE A 121 17.13 -12.32 16.39
N ASP A 122 18.15 -11.95 15.59
CA ASP A 122 19.01 -10.80 15.88
C ASP A 122 18.18 -9.50 15.86
N PHE A 123 18.16 -8.78 16.98
CA PHE A 123 17.37 -7.56 17.19
C PHE A 123 18.27 -6.37 17.55
N TYR A 124 18.09 -5.28 16.82
CA TYR A 124 18.78 -4.00 17.02
C TYR A 124 17.76 -2.92 17.39
N GLY A 125 17.72 -2.56 18.67
CA GLY A 125 16.76 -1.60 19.22
C GLY A 125 16.98 -0.14 18.82
N ALA A 126 16.02 0.69 19.21
CA ALA A 126 15.99 2.13 18.92
C ALA A 126 17.28 2.82 19.38
N GLY A 127 17.90 3.60 18.49
CA GLY A 127 19.16 4.31 18.75
C GLY A 127 20.43 3.53 18.38
N ARG A 128 20.34 2.24 17.99
CA ARG A 128 21.50 1.52 17.43
C ARG A 128 21.94 2.08 16.08
N GLY A 129 20.99 2.48 15.24
CA GLY A 129 21.25 2.99 13.90
C GLY A 129 20.21 2.57 12.89
N ILE A 130 20.32 3.15 11.69
CA ILE A 130 19.43 2.88 10.56
C ILE A 130 19.70 1.47 10.03
N GLY A 131 18.65 0.70 9.77
CA GLY A 131 18.74 -0.73 9.50
C GLY A 131 19.67 -1.07 8.33
N HIS A 132 19.65 -0.28 7.26
CA HIS A 132 20.56 -0.49 6.12
C HIS A 132 22.04 -0.33 6.50
N GLN A 133 22.34 0.67 7.32
CA GLN A 133 23.69 0.91 7.83
C GLN A 133 24.11 -0.25 8.75
N VAL A 134 23.24 -0.68 9.66
CA VAL A 134 23.48 -1.81 10.56
C VAL A 134 23.77 -3.09 9.77
N LEU A 135 23.02 -3.36 8.70
CA LEU A 135 23.22 -4.54 7.87
C LEU A 135 24.60 -4.62 7.22
N VAL A 136 25.13 -3.48 6.75
CA VAL A 136 26.49 -3.40 6.20
C VAL A 136 27.54 -3.49 7.31
N GLU A 137 27.34 -2.76 8.41
CA GLU A 137 28.26 -2.70 9.57
C GLU A 137 28.43 -4.02 10.31
N GLU A 138 27.40 -4.86 10.33
CA GLU A 138 27.37 -6.15 11.04
C GLU A 138 27.59 -7.33 10.09
N GLY A 139 27.80 -7.05 8.79
CA GLY A 139 28.10 -8.05 7.76
C GLY A 139 26.95 -8.95 7.34
N TYR A 140 25.70 -8.54 7.56
CA TYR A 140 24.54 -9.22 6.97
C TYR A 140 24.51 -8.95 5.46
N ALA A 141 24.61 -7.69 5.07
CA ALA A 141 24.89 -7.31 3.68
C ALA A 141 26.40 -7.40 3.43
N PHE A 142 26.81 -8.32 2.57
CA PHE A 142 28.23 -8.64 2.35
C PHE A 142 28.53 -8.91 0.86
N PRO A 143 29.78 -8.77 0.40
CA PRO A 143 30.14 -9.10 -0.97
C PRO A 143 29.63 -10.49 -1.42
N HIS A 144 29.11 -10.56 -2.65
CA HIS A 144 28.59 -11.79 -3.27
C HIS A 144 27.37 -12.43 -2.58
N THR A 145 26.61 -11.66 -1.77
CA THR A 145 25.36 -12.13 -1.15
C THR A 145 24.12 -11.53 -1.80
N LEU A 146 22.96 -12.17 -1.60
CA LEU A 146 21.63 -11.63 -1.89
C LEU A 146 20.92 -11.35 -0.57
N VAL A 147 20.56 -10.10 -0.33
CA VAL A 147 19.85 -9.66 0.90
C VAL A 147 18.63 -8.85 0.51
N VAL A 148 17.52 -9.13 1.17
CA VAL A 148 16.27 -8.39 0.95
C VAL A 148 15.89 -7.60 2.19
N ALA A 149 15.10 -6.55 2.02
CA ALA A 149 14.49 -5.87 3.15
C ALA A 149 13.05 -5.45 2.83
N SER A 150 12.20 -5.40 3.86
CA SER A 150 10.88 -4.77 3.76
C SER A 150 10.98 -3.23 3.71
N ASP A 151 11.96 -2.70 2.98
CA ASP A 151 12.28 -1.29 2.80
C ASP A 151 12.89 -1.07 1.40
N SER A 152 12.48 0.03 0.75
CA SER A 152 12.88 0.41 -0.61
C SER A 152 14.38 0.69 -0.80
N HIS A 153 15.10 1.09 0.26
CA HIS A 153 16.50 1.53 0.19
C HIS A 153 17.50 0.40 0.47
N SER A 154 17.05 -0.86 0.43
CA SER A 154 17.91 -2.04 0.44
C SER A 154 18.89 -2.09 -0.75
N ASN A 155 18.64 -1.33 -1.82
CA ASN A 155 19.61 -1.10 -2.90
C ASN A 155 20.95 -0.57 -2.38
N MET A 156 20.99 0.09 -1.21
CA MET A 156 22.23 0.51 -0.54
C MET A 156 23.25 -0.62 -0.43
N TYR A 157 22.83 -1.87 -0.25
CA TYR A 157 23.74 -3.02 -0.13
C TYR A 157 24.61 -3.24 -1.37
N GLY A 158 24.16 -2.76 -2.53
CA GLY A 158 24.92 -2.81 -3.77
C GLY A 158 26.23 -2.03 -3.74
N GLY A 159 26.39 -1.04 -2.85
CA GLY A 159 27.66 -0.33 -2.67
C GLY A 159 28.80 -1.22 -2.15
N VAL A 160 28.47 -2.37 -1.54
CA VAL A 160 29.41 -3.39 -1.08
C VAL A 160 29.34 -4.68 -1.91
N GLY A 161 28.80 -4.61 -3.12
CA GLY A 161 28.68 -5.76 -4.02
C GLY A 161 27.66 -6.81 -3.58
N CYS A 162 26.79 -6.51 -2.62
CA CYS A 162 25.63 -7.34 -2.27
C CYS A 162 24.48 -7.01 -3.23
N VAL A 163 23.79 -8.01 -3.77
CA VAL A 163 22.51 -7.75 -4.46
C VAL A 163 21.47 -7.45 -3.39
N GLY A 164 21.15 -6.17 -3.22
CA GLY A 164 20.09 -5.68 -2.34
C GLY A 164 18.85 -5.33 -3.15
N THR A 165 17.70 -5.86 -2.76
CA THR A 165 16.41 -5.55 -3.41
C THR A 165 15.28 -5.47 -2.38
N PRO A 166 14.31 -4.56 -2.58
CA PRO A 166 13.18 -4.44 -1.67
C PRO A 166 12.17 -5.56 -1.84
N VAL A 167 11.46 -5.85 -0.76
CA VAL A 167 10.30 -6.74 -0.72
C VAL A 167 9.15 -6.08 0.04
N VAL A 168 7.92 -6.56 -0.11
CA VAL A 168 6.79 -6.04 0.67
C VAL A 168 6.58 -6.84 1.96
N ARG A 169 5.72 -6.36 2.85
CA ARG A 169 5.42 -7.02 4.15
C ARG A 169 4.98 -8.48 4.01
N THR A 170 4.17 -8.78 3.00
CA THR A 170 3.70 -10.16 2.73
C THR A 170 4.86 -11.07 2.33
N ASP A 171 5.81 -10.58 1.53
CA ASP A 171 6.99 -11.34 1.16
C ASP A 171 7.91 -11.59 2.34
N ALA A 172 8.10 -10.59 3.21
CA ALA A 172 8.86 -10.75 4.45
C ALA A 172 8.21 -11.80 5.36
N ALA A 173 6.88 -11.75 5.52
CA ALA A 173 6.14 -12.76 6.29
C ALA A 173 6.26 -14.17 5.66
N ALA A 174 6.21 -14.27 4.33
CA ALA A 174 6.41 -15.53 3.62
C ALA A 174 7.84 -16.06 3.81
N LEU A 175 8.87 -15.21 3.67
CA LEU A 175 10.26 -15.55 3.94
C LEU A 175 10.45 -16.05 5.37
N TRP A 176 9.84 -15.40 6.35
CA TRP A 176 9.88 -15.88 7.73
C TRP A 176 9.24 -17.26 7.89
N ALA A 177 8.19 -17.55 7.13
CA ALA A 177 7.43 -18.80 7.22
C ALA A 177 8.06 -19.97 6.44
N THR A 178 8.72 -19.72 5.31
CA THR A 178 9.20 -20.76 4.37
C THR A 178 10.71 -20.69 4.10
N GLY A 179 11.38 -19.61 4.49
CA GLY A 179 12.78 -19.33 4.17
C GLY A 179 13.03 -18.85 2.74
N LYS A 180 12.02 -18.85 1.86
CA LYS A 180 12.17 -18.58 0.43
C LYS A 180 11.00 -17.73 -0.11
N THR A 181 11.26 -17.01 -1.18
CA THR A 181 10.24 -16.26 -1.92
C THR A 181 10.55 -16.29 -3.41
N TRP A 182 9.66 -15.80 -4.24
CA TRP A 182 9.92 -15.68 -5.67
C TRP A 182 10.47 -14.29 -6.01
N TRP A 183 11.26 -14.24 -7.09
CA TRP A 183 11.69 -13.01 -7.73
C TRP A 183 11.73 -13.18 -9.24
N GLN A 184 11.27 -12.18 -9.98
CA GLN A 184 11.57 -12.08 -11.39
C GLN A 184 12.88 -11.31 -11.55
N VAL A 185 13.85 -11.91 -12.21
CA VAL A 185 15.13 -11.26 -12.45
C VAL A 185 14.91 -10.05 -13.38
N PRO A 186 15.24 -8.82 -12.97
CA PRO A 186 15.00 -7.64 -13.81
C PRO A 186 15.87 -7.62 -15.06
N ARG A 187 15.53 -6.77 -16.03
CA ARG A 187 16.46 -6.45 -17.12
C ARG A 187 17.72 -5.77 -16.57
N MET A 188 18.87 -6.11 -17.14
CA MET A 188 20.17 -5.63 -16.67
C MET A 188 20.58 -4.38 -17.46
N ILE A 189 20.93 -3.31 -16.74
CA ILE A 189 21.48 -2.09 -17.34
C ILE A 189 22.92 -1.93 -16.88
N LYS A 190 23.80 -1.68 -17.84
CA LYS A 190 25.17 -1.30 -17.56
C LYS A 190 25.25 0.21 -17.42
N VAL A 191 25.73 0.70 -16.29
CA VAL A 191 26.06 2.12 -16.08
C VAL A 191 27.57 2.24 -15.99
N GLU A 192 28.19 2.83 -17.01
CA GLU A 192 29.63 3.06 -17.09
C GLU A 192 29.98 4.47 -16.61
N LEU A 193 30.72 4.55 -15.50
CA LEU A 193 31.29 5.78 -14.96
C LEU A 193 32.72 5.93 -15.47
N ARG A 194 32.98 6.96 -16.27
CA ARG A 194 34.28 7.21 -16.90
C ARG A 194 35.04 8.34 -16.21
N ASP A 195 36.36 8.24 -16.23
CA ASP A 195 37.26 9.26 -15.69
C ASP A 195 36.99 9.58 -14.20
N LYS A 196 37.58 10.66 -13.68
CA LYS A 196 37.58 10.96 -12.23
C LYS A 196 36.81 12.24 -11.93
N LEU A 197 36.15 12.23 -10.77
CA LEU A 197 35.48 13.40 -10.22
C LEU A 197 36.46 14.57 -10.01
N ALA A 198 36.00 15.78 -10.28
CA ALA A 198 36.71 16.99 -9.88
C ALA A 198 36.74 17.11 -8.34
N PRO A 199 37.77 17.78 -7.76
CA PRO A 199 37.84 18.00 -6.31
C PRO A 199 36.56 18.65 -5.76
N GLY A 200 35.99 18.06 -4.71
CA GLY A 200 34.77 18.56 -4.06
C GLY A 200 33.46 18.03 -4.66
N VAL A 201 33.51 17.27 -5.75
CA VAL A 201 32.38 16.48 -6.27
C VAL A 201 32.39 15.09 -5.64
N THR A 202 31.21 14.55 -5.31
CA THR A 202 31.04 13.33 -4.52
C THR A 202 30.09 12.34 -5.17
N GLY A 203 30.01 11.12 -4.63
CA GLY A 203 29.00 10.13 -5.04
C GLY A 203 27.55 10.63 -4.97
N LYS A 204 27.23 11.57 -4.06
CA LYS A 204 25.90 12.17 -4.01
C LYS A 204 25.57 12.95 -5.29
N ASP A 205 26.56 13.66 -5.83
CA ASP A 205 26.41 14.44 -7.05
C ASP A 205 26.25 13.52 -8.26
N ILE A 206 26.94 12.37 -8.30
CA ILE A 206 26.77 11.34 -9.33
C ILE A 206 25.31 10.91 -9.41
N ILE A 207 24.72 10.45 -8.31
CA ILE A 207 23.38 9.86 -8.37
C ILE A 207 22.29 10.92 -8.59
N VAL A 208 22.46 12.14 -8.08
CA VAL A 208 21.56 13.26 -8.40
C VAL A 208 21.63 13.60 -9.89
N ALA A 209 22.83 13.64 -10.48
CA ALA A 209 22.99 13.87 -11.91
C ALA A 209 22.39 12.73 -12.73
N LEU A 210 22.62 11.46 -12.38
CA LEU A 210 22.03 10.31 -13.07
C LEU A 210 20.49 10.38 -13.08
N CYS A 211 19.86 10.67 -11.93
CA CYS A 211 18.41 10.84 -11.83
C CYS A 211 17.87 11.99 -12.69
N GLY A 212 18.64 13.08 -12.82
CA GLY A 212 18.26 14.25 -13.61
C GLY A 212 18.46 14.07 -15.11
N LEU A 213 19.57 13.44 -15.51
CA LEU A 213 19.97 13.26 -16.90
C LEU A 213 19.20 12.12 -17.58
N PHE A 214 19.00 11.01 -16.87
CA PHE A 214 18.27 9.83 -17.35
C PHE A 214 16.90 9.76 -16.67
N ASN A 215 16.03 10.74 -16.99
CA ASN A 215 14.76 10.97 -16.30
C ASN A 215 13.53 10.44 -17.05
N LYS A 216 13.72 9.72 -18.16
CA LYS A 216 12.69 9.17 -19.05
C LYS A 216 12.52 7.66 -18.87
N ASP A 217 12.65 7.22 -17.63
CA ASP A 217 12.40 5.85 -17.17
C ASP A 217 13.34 4.80 -17.79
N GLU A 218 14.54 5.22 -18.22
CA GLU A 218 15.58 4.36 -18.81
C GLU A 218 15.92 3.18 -17.91
N VAL A 219 15.88 3.37 -16.59
CA VAL A 219 16.18 2.36 -15.57
C VAL A 219 14.99 1.86 -14.77
N LEU A 220 13.77 2.28 -15.12
CA LEU A 220 12.57 1.88 -14.38
C LEU A 220 12.44 0.35 -14.39
N ASN A 221 12.27 -0.23 -13.21
CA ASN A 221 12.15 -1.67 -12.94
C ASN A 221 13.34 -2.50 -13.46
N ALA A 222 14.52 -1.88 -13.60
CA ALA A 222 15.75 -2.57 -14.01
C ALA A 222 16.65 -2.89 -12.81
N ALA A 223 17.63 -3.74 -13.04
CA ALA A 223 18.77 -3.92 -12.16
C ALA A 223 20.00 -3.26 -12.82
N ILE A 224 20.75 -2.48 -12.04
CA ILE A 224 21.90 -1.72 -12.50
C ILE A 224 23.18 -2.41 -12.05
N GLU A 225 24.11 -2.59 -12.98
CA GLU A 225 25.51 -2.87 -12.66
C GLU A 225 26.36 -1.65 -13.00
N PHE A 226 27.11 -1.16 -12.01
CA PHE A 226 28.07 -0.08 -12.20
C PHE A 226 29.39 -0.64 -12.72
N HIS A 227 29.90 -0.03 -13.78
CA HIS A 227 31.15 -0.36 -14.48
C HIS A 227 31.96 0.92 -14.74
N GLY A 228 33.16 0.77 -15.28
CA GLY A 228 34.02 1.88 -15.70
C GLY A 228 35.15 2.18 -14.72
N ASP A 229 36.17 2.88 -15.21
CA ASP A 229 37.39 3.23 -14.48
C ASP A 229 37.16 4.33 -13.43
N GLY A 230 36.07 5.09 -13.55
CA GLY A 230 35.69 6.09 -12.55
C GLY A 230 35.33 5.50 -11.18
N ILE A 231 35.01 4.21 -11.10
CA ILE A 231 34.72 3.51 -9.84
C ILE A 231 35.95 3.45 -8.93
N ASP A 232 37.16 3.37 -9.50
CA ASP A 232 38.41 3.26 -8.75
C ASP A 232 38.69 4.50 -7.89
N ALA A 233 38.10 5.64 -8.26
CA ALA A 233 38.23 6.90 -7.52
C ALA A 233 37.20 7.07 -6.40
N LEU A 234 36.16 6.23 -6.33
CA LEU A 234 35.06 6.37 -5.38
C LEU A 234 35.32 5.62 -4.08
N GLY A 235 35.16 6.31 -2.95
CA GLY A 235 35.13 5.67 -1.64
C GLY A 235 33.92 4.74 -1.48
N ILE A 236 34.02 3.72 -0.62
CA ILE A 236 32.90 2.80 -0.37
C ILE A 236 31.67 3.55 0.15
N ASP A 237 31.88 4.63 0.92
CA ASP A 237 30.76 5.41 1.43
C ASP A 237 29.96 6.09 0.31
N GLU A 238 30.67 6.57 -0.72
CA GLU A 238 30.08 7.17 -1.92
C GLU A 238 29.34 6.13 -2.76
N ARG A 239 29.92 4.93 -2.94
CA ARG A 239 29.27 3.82 -3.65
C ARG A 239 27.96 3.42 -2.99
N LEU A 240 27.95 3.31 -1.67
CA LEU A 240 26.75 3.06 -0.87
C LEU A 240 25.70 4.19 -1.02
N ALA A 241 26.12 5.46 -1.12
CA ALA A 241 25.19 6.57 -1.35
C ALA A 241 24.58 6.53 -2.77
N VAL A 242 25.40 6.24 -3.79
CA VAL A 242 24.94 6.04 -5.17
C VAL A 242 23.98 4.85 -5.24
N ALA A 243 24.37 3.70 -4.68
CA ALA A 243 23.56 2.48 -4.66
C ALA A 243 22.22 2.70 -3.95
N ASN A 244 22.20 3.39 -2.81
CA ASN A 244 20.99 3.74 -2.06
C ASN A 244 19.97 4.47 -2.95
N MET A 245 20.40 5.52 -3.65
CA MET A 245 19.52 6.37 -4.45
C MET A 245 19.20 5.84 -5.85
N THR A 246 19.70 4.66 -6.23
CA THR A 246 19.17 3.96 -7.42
C THR A 246 17.68 3.65 -7.28
N THR A 247 17.18 3.54 -6.04
CA THR A 247 15.75 3.45 -5.71
C THR A 247 14.98 4.66 -6.26
N GLU A 248 15.46 5.88 -6.02
CA GLU A 248 14.81 7.11 -6.53
C GLU A 248 14.93 7.26 -8.04
N TRP A 249 15.95 6.65 -8.65
CA TRP A 249 16.09 6.59 -10.10
C TRP A 249 15.07 5.62 -10.74
N GLY A 250 14.56 4.66 -9.97
CA GLY A 250 13.54 3.69 -10.39
C GLY A 250 14.04 2.26 -10.55
N ALA A 251 15.27 1.96 -10.15
CA ALA A 251 15.85 0.62 -10.24
C ALA A 251 15.52 -0.25 -9.01
N LEU A 252 15.43 -1.57 -9.23
CA LEU A 252 15.15 -2.58 -8.20
C LEU A 252 16.42 -3.07 -7.49
N ALA A 253 17.59 -2.86 -8.10
CA ALA A 253 18.90 -3.12 -7.53
C ALA A 253 19.94 -2.25 -8.23
N GLY A 254 21.01 -1.86 -7.53
CA GLY A 254 22.13 -1.12 -8.12
C GLY A 254 23.44 -1.53 -7.47
N VAL A 255 24.30 -2.26 -8.20
CA VAL A 255 25.43 -3.00 -7.62
C VAL A 255 26.77 -2.52 -8.18
N PHE A 256 27.69 -2.22 -7.26
CA PHE A 256 29.08 -1.93 -7.55
C PHE A 256 29.93 -3.22 -7.55
N PRO A 257 31.05 -3.25 -8.29
CA PRO A 257 31.94 -4.40 -8.30
C PRO A 257 32.61 -4.63 -6.94
N VAL A 258 32.86 -5.90 -6.62
CA VAL A 258 33.66 -6.29 -5.44
C VAL A 258 35.15 -6.17 -5.78
N ASP A 259 35.83 -5.13 -5.31
CA ASP A 259 37.21 -4.81 -5.70
C ASP A 259 38.17 -4.69 -4.50
N GLY A 260 39.44 -4.40 -4.77
CA GLY A 260 40.48 -4.24 -3.74
C GLY A 260 40.09 -3.22 -2.67
N PRO A 261 39.72 -1.97 -3.03
CA PRO A 261 39.28 -0.95 -2.07
C PRO A 261 38.16 -1.41 -1.14
N LEU A 262 37.18 -2.16 -1.65
CA LEU A 262 36.11 -2.71 -0.81
C LEU A 262 36.62 -3.75 0.19
N LEU A 263 37.51 -4.65 -0.25
CA LEU A 263 38.09 -5.66 0.62
C LEU A 263 38.99 -5.03 1.70
N ASP A 264 39.72 -3.98 1.35
CA ASP A 264 40.53 -3.22 2.31
C ASP A 264 39.64 -2.46 3.30
N TRP A 265 38.50 -1.92 2.86
CA TRP A 265 37.52 -1.27 3.72
C TRP A 265 36.98 -2.24 4.78
N TYR A 266 36.57 -3.45 4.40
CA TYR A 266 36.15 -4.46 5.36
C TYR A 266 37.30 -4.99 6.22
N LYS A 267 38.50 -5.16 5.65
CA LYS A 267 39.69 -5.55 6.43
C LYS A 267 39.96 -4.54 7.54
N ASN A 268 39.91 -3.25 7.22
CA ASN A 268 40.06 -2.19 8.22
C ASN A 268 38.99 -2.26 9.31
N ALA A 269 37.75 -2.62 8.96
CA ALA A 269 36.69 -2.83 9.95
C ALA A 269 36.99 -4.03 10.87
N VAL A 270 37.47 -5.15 10.32
CA VAL A 270 37.90 -6.33 11.09
C VAL A 270 39.08 -6.00 12.01
N ASP A 271 40.10 -5.31 11.48
CA ASP A 271 41.29 -4.92 12.25
C ASP A 271 40.91 -3.95 13.39
N LYS A 272 40.03 -2.97 13.15
CA LYS A 272 39.50 -2.08 14.20
C LYS A 272 38.80 -2.85 15.33
N MET A 273 38.06 -3.92 15.01
CA MET A 273 37.40 -4.76 16.03
C MET A 273 38.43 -5.57 16.85
N ALA A 274 39.50 -6.05 16.22
CA ALA A 274 40.61 -6.72 16.90
C ALA A 274 41.44 -5.78 17.81
N LEU A 275 41.54 -4.49 17.47
CA LEU A 275 42.28 -3.51 18.28
C LEU A 275 41.51 -3.05 19.54
N ARG A 276 40.18 -3.20 19.58
CA ARG A 276 39.37 -2.86 20.78
C ARG A 276 39.60 -3.82 21.96
N THR A 277 40.41 -4.85 21.77
CA THR A 277 40.52 -6.00 22.67
C THR A 277 41.96 -6.30 23.08
N PHE A 278 42.85 -5.29 23.14
CA PHE A 278 44.23 -5.46 23.61
C PHE A 278 44.33 -6.01 25.04
N SER A 279 44.38 -7.33 25.12
CA SER A 279 45.14 -8.11 26.06
C SER A 279 46.57 -8.18 25.48
N GLY A 280 47.57 -7.54 26.10
CA GLY A 280 48.93 -7.50 25.57
C GLY A 280 49.54 -8.90 25.38
N ALA A 281 50.63 -9.01 24.60
CA ALA A 281 51.31 -10.28 24.27
C ALA A 281 51.84 -11.10 25.49
N SER A 282 51.65 -10.59 26.71
CA SER A 282 51.98 -11.22 28.01
C SER A 282 50.74 -11.57 28.85
N SER A 283 49.52 -11.40 28.32
CA SER A 283 48.31 -11.60 29.10
C SER A 283 47.77 -13.02 28.97
N SER A 284 47.41 -13.62 30.11
CA SER A 284 46.77 -14.94 30.23
C SER A 284 45.29 -14.93 29.82
N LEU A 285 44.83 -13.89 29.13
CA LEU A 285 43.44 -13.74 28.73
C LEU A 285 43.24 -14.42 27.36
N PRO A 286 42.20 -15.26 27.20
CA PRO A 286 41.90 -15.86 25.90
C PRO A 286 41.59 -14.76 24.88
N PRO A 287 41.95 -14.97 23.59
CA PRO A 287 41.61 -14.02 22.55
C PRO A 287 40.09 -13.81 22.49
N PRO A 288 39.62 -12.60 22.13
CA PRO A 288 38.20 -12.32 22.02
C PRO A 288 37.54 -13.23 20.98
N PRO A 289 36.24 -13.52 21.13
CA PRO A 289 35.50 -14.27 20.13
C PRO A 289 35.49 -13.51 18.80
N GLU A 290 35.82 -14.23 17.72
CA GLU A 290 35.76 -13.73 16.35
C GLU A 290 34.32 -13.33 16.01
N HIS A 291 34.16 -12.20 15.29
CA HIS A 291 32.84 -11.75 14.89
C HIS A 291 32.21 -12.77 13.91
N PRO A 292 30.94 -13.18 14.10
CA PRO A 292 30.35 -14.32 13.38
C PRO A 292 30.25 -14.11 11.86
N ARG A 293 30.07 -12.86 11.40
CA ARG A 293 29.87 -12.52 9.98
C ARG A 293 30.98 -11.69 9.31
N LEU A 294 31.66 -10.82 10.05
CA LEU A 294 32.76 -9.96 9.59
C LEU A 294 34.08 -10.47 10.14
N ASN A 295 34.73 -11.34 9.38
CA ASN A 295 35.96 -11.97 9.79
C ASN A 295 36.90 -12.26 8.61
N GLU A 296 38.16 -12.53 8.92
CA GLU A 296 39.21 -12.74 7.92
C GLU A 296 38.94 -13.99 7.07
N THR A 297 38.32 -15.02 7.66
CA THR A 297 37.91 -16.24 6.94
C THR A 297 36.97 -15.91 5.78
N ARG A 298 35.92 -15.12 6.04
CA ARG A 298 34.96 -14.72 5.00
C ARG A 298 35.61 -13.81 3.96
N LEU A 299 36.49 -12.89 4.36
CA LEU A 299 37.22 -12.03 3.41
C LEU A 299 38.17 -12.83 2.51
N ASN A 300 38.87 -13.82 3.06
CA ASN A 300 39.73 -14.71 2.28
C ASN A 300 38.94 -15.58 1.29
N ALA A 301 37.73 -15.99 1.65
CA ALA A 301 36.84 -16.71 0.73
C ALA A 301 36.47 -15.83 -0.48
N ILE A 302 36.20 -14.53 -0.26
CA ILE A 302 35.92 -13.58 -1.35
C ILE A 302 37.16 -13.39 -2.25
N ARG A 303 38.35 -13.24 -1.66
CA ARG A 303 39.61 -13.12 -2.41
C ARG A 303 39.90 -14.36 -3.26
N SER A 304 39.60 -15.54 -2.73
CA SER A 304 39.89 -16.82 -3.39
C SER A 304 38.88 -17.18 -4.49
N ASN A 305 37.66 -16.65 -4.40
CA ASN A 305 36.59 -16.93 -5.36
C ASN A 305 35.87 -15.62 -5.79
N PRO A 306 36.54 -14.75 -6.57
CA PRO A 306 35.93 -13.52 -7.04
C PRO A 306 34.83 -13.82 -8.07
N ILE A 307 33.67 -13.18 -7.94
CA ILE A 307 32.60 -13.22 -8.94
C ILE A 307 32.68 -11.94 -9.77
N ARG A 308 32.70 -12.12 -11.09
CA ARG A 308 32.67 -11.05 -12.09
C ARG A 308 31.59 -11.36 -13.12
N PRO A 309 31.03 -10.36 -13.82
CA PRO A 309 30.22 -10.64 -15.01
C PRO A 309 31.05 -11.42 -16.04
N ASP A 310 30.43 -12.33 -16.78
CA ASP A 310 31.09 -13.07 -17.85
C ASP A 310 31.42 -12.16 -19.04
N GLN A 311 32.46 -12.53 -19.80
CA GLN A 311 32.72 -11.91 -21.09
C GLN A 311 31.54 -12.20 -22.03
N GLY A 312 30.97 -11.15 -22.61
CA GLY A 312 29.77 -11.25 -23.46
C GLY A 312 28.45 -11.32 -22.69
N ALA A 313 28.44 -11.03 -21.39
CA ALA A 313 27.19 -10.83 -20.66
C ALA A 313 26.36 -9.71 -21.30
N GLU A 314 25.06 -9.96 -21.46
CA GLU A 314 24.14 -9.07 -22.17
C GLU A 314 23.49 -8.05 -21.23
N TYR A 315 23.33 -6.82 -21.71
CA TYR A 315 22.66 -5.74 -21.01
C TYR A 315 21.61 -5.12 -21.94
N SER A 316 20.43 -4.82 -21.42
CA SER A 316 19.34 -4.21 -22.20
C SER A 316 19.65 -2.77 -22.62
N SER A 317 20.52 -2.09 -21.87
CA SER A 317 20.94 -0.72 -22.16
C SER A 317 22.32 -0.47 -21.58
N HIS A 318 23.05 0.43 -22.21
CA HIS A 318 24.35 0.90 -21.76
C HIS A 318 24.31 2.43 -21.60
N LEU A 319 24.37 2.89 -20.36
CA LEU A 319 24.39 4.29 -19.99
C LEU A 319 25.82 4.68 -19.63
N THR A 320 26.30 5.81 -20.10
CA THR A 320 27.64 6.31 -19.76
C THR A 320 27.56 7.69 -19.14
N LEU A 321 28.35 7.96 -18.11
CA LEU A 321 28.54 9.29 -17.53
C LEU A 321 30.04 9.58 -17.38
N ASP A 322 30.50 10.69 -17.94
CA ASP A 322 31.86 11.19 -17.77
C ASP A 322 31.98 12.02 -16.48
N LEU A 323 32.63 11.46 -15.47
CA LEU A 323 32.79 12.06 -14.15
C LEU A 323 33.67 13.31 -14.18
N SER A 324 34.57 13.44 -15.17
CA SER A 324 35.44 14.62 -15.30
C SER A 324 34.68 15.87 -15.71
N THR A 325 33.45 15.71 -16.20
CA THR A 325 32.56 16.80 -16.61
C THR A 325 31.51 17.15 -15.56
N LEU A 326 31.47 16.40 -14.45
CA LEU A 326 30.50 16.57 -13.39
C LEU A 326 30.95 17.67 -12.40
N VAL A 327 29.99 18.48 -11.95
CA VAL A 327 30.15 19.46 -10.87
C VAL A 327 29.28 19.05 -9.69
N PRO A 328 29.29 19.74 -8.54
CA PRO A 328 28.31 19.45 -7.50
C PRO A 328 26.89 19.72 -7.98
N TYR A 329 25.94 18.85 -7.61
CA TYR A 329 24.55 18.90 -8.07
C TYR A 329 23.59 19.00 -6.90
N VAL A 330 22.52 19.77 -7.10
CA VAL A 330 21.43 19.91 -6.14
C VAL A 330 20.14 19.47 -6.81
N SER A 331 19.40 18.58 -6.16
CA SER A 331 18.07 18.21 -6.61
C SER A 331 16.99 19.05 -5.91
N GLY A 332 16.02 19.54 -6.67
CA GLY A 332 14.84 20.22 -6.15
C GLY A 332 14.48 21.52 -6.88
N PRO A 333 13.40 22.19 -6.44
CA PRO A 333 12.61 21.82 -5.28
C PRO A 333 11.69 20.62 -5.54
N ASN A 334 11.46 19.82 -4.50
CA ASN A 334 10.36 18.87 -4.40
C ASN A 334 10.27 17.73 -5.44
N SER A 335 11.35 17.44 -6.15
CA SER A 335 11.46 16.29 -7.05
C SER A 335 12.92 15.88 -7.22
N VAL A 336 13.20 14.58 -7.12
CA VAL A 336 14.54 14.02 -7.32
C VAL A 336 15.04 14.17 -8.76
N LYS A 337 14.11 14.13 -9.73
CA LYS A 337 14.39 14.25 -11.17
C LYS A 337 14.66 15.70 -11.61
N VAL A 338 14.35 16.69 -10.76
CA VAL A 338 14.79 18.08 -10.97
C VAL A 338 16.18 18.19 -10.38
N ALA A 339 17.21 18.24 -11.23
CA ALA A 339 18.61 18.28 -10.82
C ALA A 339 19.33 19.44 -11.52
N THR A 340 19.91 20.34 -10.72
CA THR A 340 20.57 21.55 -11.19
C THR A 340 22.00 21.59 -10.71
N ALA A 341 22.93 21.94 -11.60
CA ALA A 341 24.31 22.18 -11.24
C ALA A 341 24.42 23.29 -10.18
N LEU A 342 25.16 23.06 -9.09
CA LEU A 342 25.33 24.00 -7.99
C LEU A 342 25.86 25.38 -8.44
N PRO A 343 26.84 25.50 -9.37
CA PRO A 343 27.29 26.81 -9.87
C PRO A 343 26.17 27.69 -10.44
N LYS A 344 25.16 27.06 -11.04
CA LYS A 344 23.98 27.75 -11.57
C LYS A 344 23.01 28.10 -10.44
N LEU A 345 22.64 27.11 -9.63
CA LEU A 345 21.62 27.28 -8.58
C LEU A 345 22.04 28.29 -7.50
N ALA A 346 23.33 28.35 -7.16
CA ALA A 346 23.86 29.29 -6.17
C ALA A 346 23.65 30.76 -6.55
N GLN A 347 23.51 31.07 -7.85
CA GLN A 347 23.25 32.44 -8.33
C GLN A 347 21.85 32.93 -7.98
N GLU A 348 20.91 32.01 -7.73
CA GLU A 348 19.52 32.33 -7.36
C GLU A 348 19.39 32.82 -5.91
N ASN A 349 20.43 32.67 -5.08
CA ASN A 349 20.46 33.13 -3.69
C ASN A 349 19.26 32.62 -2.85
N ILE A 350 18.87 31.36 -3.08
CA ILE A 350 17.74 30.74 -2.39
C ILE A 350 18.04 30.64 -0.90
N LYS A 351 17.28 31.36 -0.08
CA LYS A 351 17.37 31.32 1.39
C LYS A 351 16.89 29.97 1.90
N ILE A 352 17.54 29.48 2.94
CA ILE A 352 17.13 28.26 3.64
C ILE A 352 16.73 28.56 5.08
N ASN A 353 15.82 27.75 5.62
CA ASN A 353 15.42 27.78 7.02
C ASN A 353 16.02 26.60 7.78
N LYS A 354 16.12 25.43 7.13
CA LYS A 354 16.59 24.21 7.79
C LYS A 354 17.58 23.45 6.91
N ALA A 355 18.59 22.87 7.54
CA ALA A 355 19.57 22.00 6.92
C ALA A 355 19.58 20.64 7.63
N TYR A 356 19.83 19.55 6.90
CA TYR A 356 19.79 18.19 7.47
C TYR A 356 20.93 17.29 6.98
N LEU A 357 21.72 16.77 7.91
CA LEU A 357 22.74 15.74 7.68
C LEU A 357 22.36 14.48 8.46
N VAL A 358 21.44 13.70 7.87
CA VAL A 358 20.81 12.51 8.48
C VAL A 358 20.54 11.48 7.38
N SER A 359 19.91 10.34 7.73
CA SER A 359 19.48 9.23 6.85
C SER A 359 20.55 8.19 6.49
N CYS A 360 20.11 7.07 5.93
CA CYS A 360 20.99 6.01 5.41
C CYS A 360 21.81 6.43 4.19
N THR A 361 21.45 7.53 3.51
CA THR A 361 22.15 7.97 2.29
C THR A 361 23.50 8.59 2.64
N ASN A 362 23.51 9.64 3.46
CA ASN A 362 24.71 10.38 3.83
C ASN A 362 24.63 10.82 5.30
N ALA A 363 25.22 10.03 6.18
CA ALA A 363 25.34 10.29 7.62
C ALA A 363 26.44 9.41 8.26
N ARG A 364 27.38 8.93 7.45
CA ARG A 364 28.50 8.08 7.88
C ARG A 364 29.67 8.94 8.33
N ALA A 365 30.70 8.33 8.91
CA ALA A 365 31.81 9.08 9.52
C ALA A 365 32.49 10.00 8.49
N SER A 366 32.63 9.56 7.24
CA SER A 366 33.17 10.37 6.14
C SER A 366 32.25 11.56 5.77
N ASP A 367 30.93 11.37 5.75
CA ASP A 367 29.95 12.44 5.51
C ASP A 367 29.97 13.49 6.63
N LEU A 368 29.98 13.04 7.88
CA LEU A 368 30.05 13.90 9.07
C LEU A 368 31.36 14.68 9.08
N LYS A 369 32.48 14.05 8.76
CA LYS A 369 33.78 14.70 8.59
C LYS A 369 33.77 15.75 7.49
N SER A 370 33.17 15.44 6.35
CA SER A 370 33.03 16.38 5.22
C SER A 370 32.28 17.65 5.66
N ALA A 371 31.16 17.50 6.34
CA ALA A 371 30.42 18.63 6.90
C ALA A 371 31.19 19.36 8.02
N ALA A 372 31.84 18.62 8.92
CA ALA A 372 32.64 19.16 10.02
C ALA A 372 33.77 20.07 9.52
N GLN A 373 34.45 19.68 8.43
CA GLN A 373 35.50 20.48 7.79
C GLN A 373 34.98 21.83 7.29
N VAL A 374 33.73 21.87 6.79
CA VAL A 374 33.11 23.11 6.30
C VAL A 374 32.72 24.04 7.44
N VAL A 375 32.20 23.50 8.56
CA VAL A 375 31.69 24.32 9.67
C VAL A 375 32.76 24.70 10.70
N LYS A 376 33.94 24.07 10.67
CA LYS A 376 34.99 24.25 11.69
C LYS A 376 35.38 25.73 11.83
N GLY A 377 35.27 26.24 13.06
CA GLY A 377 35.59 27.64 13.38
C GLY A 377 34.54 28.66 12.93
N ARG A 378 33.36 28.21 12.48
CA ARG A 378 32.26 29.05 11.98
C ARG A 378 30.98 28.80 12.80
N LYS A 379 29.93 29.58 12.54
CA LYS A 379 28.61 29.44 13.17
C LYS A 379 27.53 29.32 12.11
N ILE A 380 26.49 28.54 12.41
CA ILE A 380 25.28 28.45 11.58
C ILE A 380 24.65 29.83 11.44
N ALA A 381 24.13 30.14 10.24
CA ALA A 381 23.57 31.44 9.94
C ALA A 381 22.37 31.78 10.84
N PRO A 382 22.17 33.05 11.23
CA PRO A 382 20.98 33.46 11.98
C PRO A 382 19.69 33.07 11.26
N GLY A 383 18.75 32.46 11.98
CA GLY A 383 17.48 31.99 11.42
C GLY A 383 17.53 30.64 10.72
N VAL A 384 18.68 29.96 10.71
CA VAL A 384 18.83 28.61 10.16
C VAL A 384 19.01 27.58 11.27
N GLU A 385 18.29 26.47 11.17
CA GLU A 385 18.50 25.30 12.02
C GLU A 385 19.19 24.19 11.25
N PHE A 386 20.36 23.74 11.73
CA PHE A 386 21.06 22.61 11.12
C PHE A 386 20.94 21.37 12.00
N TYR A 387 20.19 20.36 11.57
CA TYR A 387 20.03 19.09 12.27
C TYR A 387 20.99 18.04 11.71
N PHE A 388 21.59 17.24 12.60
CA PHE A 388 22.47 16.15 12.17
C PHE A 388 22.31 14.90 13.04
N ALA A 389 22.52 13.72 12.45
CA ALA A 389 22.51 12.44 13.14
C ALA A 389 23.58 11.56 12.51
N ALA A 390 24.16 10.66 13.30
CA ALA A 390 24.96 9.58 12.74
C ALA A 390 24.06 8.47 12.19
N ALA A 391 24.49 7.80 11.12
CA ALA A 391 23.80 6.64 10.56
C ALA A 391 23.68 5.48 11.58
N SER A 392 24.57 5.43 12.57
CA SER A 392 24.56 4.46 13.65
C SER A 392 25.28 4.96 14.90
N SER A 393 25.08 4.30 16.03
CA SER A 393 25.84 4.59 17.26
C SER A 393 27.35 4.32 17.10
N LYS A 394 27.74 3.35 16.25
CA LYS A 394 29.16 3.10 15.93
C LYS A 394 29.76 4.26 15.15
N VAL A 395 29.02 4.78 14.17
CA VAL A 395 29.42 5.96 13.39
C VAL A 395 29.51 7.21 14.28
N GLN A 396 28.55 7.38 15.19
CA GLN A 396 28.58 8.50 16.13
C GLN A 396 29.86 8.47 16.97
N ALA A 397 30.20 7.32 17.55
CA ALA A 397 31.40 7.17 18.35
C ALA A 397 32.68 7.44 17.54
N GLU A 398 32.73 7.04 16.27
CA GLU A 398 33.86 7.36 15.38
C GLU A 398 33.98 8.87 15.10
N ALA A 399 32.86 9.54 14.82
CA ALA A 399 32.83 10.99 14.59
C ALA A 399 33.16 11.79 15.88
N GLU A 400 32.74 11.31 17.05
CA GLU A 400 33.12 11.87 18.35
C GLU A 400 34.62 11.71 18.59
N GLN A 401 35.18 10.52 18.36
CA GLN A 401 36.61 10.26 18.53
C GLN A 401 37.48 11.10 17.57
N ALA A 402 37.01 11.32 16.34
CA ALA A 402 37.71 12.16 15.36
C ALA A 402 37.59 13.67 15.64
N GLY A 403 36.69 14.07 16.55
CA GLY A 403 36.38 15.48 16.85
C GLY A 403 35.42 16.14 15.84
N ASP A 404 34.97 15.40 14.84
CA ASP A 404 34.04 15.88 13.81
C ASP A 404 32.66 16.21 14.41
N TRP A 405 32.17 15.35 15.32
CA TRP A 405 30.93 15.60 16.06
C TRP A 405 31.00 16.89 16.88
N GLY A 406 32.12 17.11 17.57
CA GLY A 406 32.36 18.31 18.35
C GLY A 406 32.43 19.58 17.50
N ALA A 407 32.96 19.51 16.28
CA ALA A 407 32.97 20.65 15.35
C ALA A 407 31.56 21.05 14.91
N LEU A 408 30.68 20.07 14.62
CA LEU A 408 29.27 20.32 14.27
C LEU A 408 28.51 20.98 15.42
N LEU A 409 28.64 20.44 16.64
CA LEU A 409 28.06 21.04 17.84
C LEU A 409 28.58 22.46 18.08
N SER A 410 29.90 22.65 17.95
CA SER A 410 30.53 23.96 18.15
C SER A 410 30.04 25.01 17.15
N ALA A 411 29.64 24.59 15.94
CA ALA A 411 29.04 25.50 14.96
C ALA A 411 27.59 25.90 15.29
N GLY A 412 26.91 25.13 16.16
CA GLY A 412 25.50 25.32 16.49
C GLY A 412 24.56 24.32 15.82
N ALA A 413 25.08 23.24 15.24
CA ALA A 413 24.25 22.16 14.72
C ALA A 413 23.59 21.37 15.87
N LYS A 414 22.38 20.87 15.64
CA LYS A 414 21.51 20.20 16.60
C LYS A 414 21.55 18.69 16.38
N PRO A 415 22.08 17.90 17.33
CA PRO A 415 22.16 16.46 17.19
C PRO A 415 20.77 15.81 17.33
N LEU A 416 20.53 14.78 16.53
CA LEU A 416 19.39 13.88 16.60
C LEU A 416 19.88 12.45 16.90
N PRO A 417 19.05 11.58 17.49
CA PRO A 417 19.43 10.19 17.72
C PRO A 417 19.64 9.45 16.38
N ALA A 418 20.48 8.42 16.40
CA ALA A 418 20.71 7.56 15.24
C ALA A 418 19.40 6.89 14.80
N GLY A 419 18.89 7.30 13.63
CA GLY A 419 17.61 6.90 13.07
C GLY A 419 17.23 7.76 11.85
N CYS A 420 16.08 7.49 11.24
CA CYS A 420 15.63 8.15 10.01
C CYS A 420 15.22 9.61 10.25
N GLY A 421 14.39 9.87 11.26
CA GLY A 421 13.95 11.21 11.64
C GLY A 421 13.32 12.02 10.47
N PRO A 422 13.71 13.28 10.26
CA PRO A 422 13.12 14.13 9.23
C PRO A 422 13.19 13.58 7.80
N CYS A 423 14.10 12.64 7.51
CA CYS A 423 14.19 11.95 6.21
C CYS A 423 12.88 11.28 5.79
N ILE A 424 12.09 10.82 6.76
CA ILE A 424 10.81 10.14 6.56
C ILE A 424 9.61 10.99 7.00
N GLY A 425 9.85 12.25 7.37
CA GLY A 425 8.82 13.16 7.86
C GLY A 425 8.40 12.92 9.31
N LEU A 426 9.27 12.34 10.14
CA LEU A 426 9.02 12.11 11.58
C LEU A 426 10.05 12.83 12.47
N GLY A 427 9.69 13.07 13.72
CA GLY A 427 10.59 13.59 14.75
C GLY A 427 10.78 15.11 14.72
N THR A 428 11.79 15.57 15.45
CA THR A 428 12.10 17.00 15.63
C THR A 428 12.67 17.62 14.35
N GLY A 429 12.28 18.87 14.09
CA GLY A 429 12.85 19.68 13.02
C GLY A 429 12.17 19.50 11.67
N LEU A 430 10.90 19.10 11.60
CA LEU A 430 10.16 19.05 10.33
C LEU A 430 10.02 20.44 9.71
N LEU A 431 9.95 20.50 8.37
CA LEU A 431 9.70 21.73 7.63
C LEU A 431 8.28 22.23 7.86
N GLU A 432 8.14 23.53 8.05
CA GLU A 432 6.88 24.25 8.25
C GLU A 432 6.40 24.89 6.94
N PRO A 433 5.13 25.33 6.85
CA PRO A 433 4.63 26.01 5.65
C PRO A 433 5.50 27.21 5.24
N GLY A 434 5.88 27.27 3.96
CA GLY A 434 6.71 28.35 3.42
C GLY A 434 8.21 28.24 3.69
N GLU A 435 8.66 27.27 4.49
CA GLU A 435 10.09 27.06 4.74
C GLU A 435 10.80 26.36 3.58
N VAL A 436 12.09 26.64 3.46
CA VAL A 436 13.01 25.96 2.55
C VAL A 436 13.99 25.10 3.33
N GLY A 437 14.06 23.82 2.99
CA GLY A 437 15.00 22.85 3.55
C GLY A 437 16.02 22.37 2.53
N ILE A 438 17.29 22.19 2.95
CA ILE A 438 18.30 21.48 2.16
C ILE A 438 18.86 20.29 2.95
N SER A 439 18.96 19.12 2.33
CA SER A 439 19.32 17.88 3.06
C SER A 439 20.27 16.97 2.30
N ALA A 440 21.01 16.16 3.04
CA ALA A 440 21.82 15.08 2.49
C ALA A 440 21.02 13.76 2.31
N THR A 441 19.69 13.81 2.48
CA THR A 441 18.79 12.66 2.37
C THR A 441 18.47 12.32 0.92
N ASN A 442 17.67 11.28 0.67
CA ASN A 442 17.37 10.78 -0.68
C ASN A 442 16.04 11.27 -1.29
N ARG A 443 15.09 11.79 -0.51
CA ARG A 443 13.73 12.13 -1.00
C ARG A 443 13.32 13.54 -0.62
N ASN A 444 12.79 14.28 -1.60
CA ASN A 444 12.33 15.66 -1.41
C ASN A 444 10.89 15.93 -1.84
N TYR A 445 10.08 14.94 -2.28
CA TYR A 445 8.72 15.21 -2.76
C TYR A 445 7.87 16.01 -1.76
N LYS A 446 6.87 16.75 -2.27
CA LYS A 446 6.00 17.62 -1.46
C LYS A 446 5.46 16.86 -0.24
N GLY A 447 5.62 17.45 0.94
CA GLY A 447 5.18 16.87 2.22
C GLY A 447 6.12 15.80 2.80
N ARG A 448 7.22 15.45 2.13
CA ARG A 448 8.14 14.40 2.62
C ARG A 448 8.77 14.75 3.96
N MET A 449 9.26 15.98 4.10
CA MET A 449 10.05 16.41 5.27
C MET A 449 9.22 17.26 6.24
N GLY A 450 7.89 17.26 6.13
CA GLY A 450 6.99 18.11 6.92
C GLY A 450 5.85 18.66 6.07
N SER A 451 5.67 19.98 6.09
CA SER A 451 4.59 20.66 5.37
C SER A 451 4.63 20.43 3.85
N PRO A 452 3.49 20.14 3.19
CA PRO A 452 3.38 20.13 1.73
C PRO A 452 3.62 21.49 1.06
N GLN A 453 3.58 22.59 1.83
CA GLN A 453 3.86 23.95 1.37
C GLN A 453 5.34 24.33 1.49
N ALA A 454 6.19 23.46 2.04
CA ALA A 454 7.62 23.68 2.10
C ALA A 454 8.32 23.31 0.78
N GLN A 455 9.52 23.84 0.58
CA GLN A 455 10.41 23.42 -0.50
C GLN A 455 11.59 22.62 0.07
N ALA A 456 11.81 21.42 -0.46
CA ALA A 456 12.93 20.57 -0.05
C ALA A 456 13.92 20.36 -1.21
N TYR A 457 15.20 20.50 -0.89
CA TYR A 457 16.35 20.29 -1.77
C TYR A 457 17.25 19.19 -1.23
N LEU A 458 17.93 18.46 -2.13
CA LEU A 458 18.90 17.42 -1.81
C LEU A 458 20.28 17.81 -2.33
N ALA A 459 21.31 17.67 -1.51
CA ALA A 459 22.70 17.98 -1.89
C ALA A 459 23.71 17.11 -1.12
N SER A 460 25.00 17.22 -1.47
CA SER A 460 26.08 16.55 -0.73
C SER A 460 26.28 17.13 0.68
N PRO A 461 26.85 16.36 1.63
CA PRO A 461 27.08 16.82 3.01
C PRO A 461 27.80 18.18 3.12
N ALA A 462 28.83 18.39 2.29
CA ALA A 462 29.58 19.65 2.26
C ALA A 462 28.73 20.83 1.79
N VAL A 463 27.89 20.63 0.77
CA VAL A 463 26.98 21.66 0.24
C VAL A 463 25.88 22.00 1.25
N VAL A 464 25.32 20.99 1.92
CA VAL A 464 24.35 21.19 3.01
C VAL A 464 24.97 22.02 4.15
N ALA A 465 26.16 21.64 4.59
CA ALA A 465 26.88 22.34 5.66
C ALA A 465 27.24 23.78 5.27
N ALA A 466 27.73 23.98 4.04
CA ALA A 466 28.04 25.32 3.54
C ALA A 466 26.79 26.21 3.49
N SER A 467 25.69 25.64 2.99
CA SER A 467 24.41 26.33 2.93
C SER A 467 23.89 26.70 4.32
N ALA A 468 24.09 25.83 5.32
CA ALA A 468 23.73 26.10 6.71
C ALA A 468 24.53 27.26 7.33
N ILE A 469 25.82 27.36 7.01
CA ILE A 469 26.68 28.46 7.48
C ILE A 469 26.34 29.79 6.79
N ARG A 470 25.95 29.75 5.52
CA ARG A 470 25.64 30.96 4.73
C ARG A 470 24.17 31.41 4.83
N GLY A 471 23.25 30.50 5.12
CA GLY A 471 21.80 30.74 5.10
C GLY A 471 21.16 30.81 3.73
N VAL A 472 21.91 30.48 2.69
CA VAL A 472 21.45 30.34 1.30
C VAL A 472 22.08 29.10 0.69
N ILE A 473 21.46 28.51 -0.34
CA ILE A 473 22.04 27.36 -1.05
C ILE A 473 23.37 27.76 -1.71
N CYS A 474 24.47 27.13 -1.28
CA CYS A 474 25.81 27.42 -1.80
C CYS A 474 26.80 26.26 -1.61
N GLY A 475 27.94 26.32 -2.29
CA GLY A 475 29.08 25.41 -2.09
C GLY A 475 29.99 25.83 -0.92
N PRO A 476 30.85 24.93 -0.43
CA PRO A 476 31.85 25.26 0.59
C PRO A 476 32.96 26.15 -0.01
N ASP A 477 33.58 27.02 0.80
CA ASP A 477 34.66 27.92 0.30
C ASP A 477 35.90 27.16 -0.21
N SER A 478 36.06 25.89 0.16
CA SER A 478 37.11 25.02 -0.37
C SER A 478 36.87 24.55 -1.80
N LEU A 479 35.67 24.76 -2.34
CA LEU A 479 35.31 24.44 -3.72
C LEU A 479 35.73 25.61 -4.62
N ASP A 480 36.79 25.41 -5.41
CA ASP A 480 37.20 26.39 -6.42
C ASP A 480 36.29 26.30 -7.64
N MET A 481 35.36 27.24 -7.75
CA MET A 481 34.40 27.33 -8.85
C MET A 481 35.06 27.52 -10.23
N ASN A 482 36.27 28.09 -10.28
CA ASN A 482 37.00 28.29 -11.54
C ASN A 482 37.73 27.02 -11.99
N ALA A 483 38.04 26.11 -11.06
CA ALA A 483 38.65 24.83 -11.34
C ALA A 483 37.61 23.74 -11.72
N LEU A 484 36.32 24.03 -11.55
CA LEU A 484 35.25 23.12 -11.96
C LEU A 484 35.09 23.10 -13.50
N PRO A 485 34.67 21.96 -14.06
CA PRO A 485 34.26 21.86 -15.45
C PRO A 485 33.24 22.94 -15.82
N GLN A 486 33.44 23.59 -16.97
CA GLN A 486 32.58 24.68 -17.45
C GLN A 486 31.38 24.18 -18.27
N ASN A 487 31.11 22.87 -18.26
CA ASN A 487 30.04 22.27 -19.04
C ASN A 487 28.69 22.58 -18.37
N GLU A 488 27.73 23.12 -19.13
CA GLU A 488 26.37 23.35 -18.62
C GLU A 488 25.64 22.05 -18.27
N THR A 489 25.99 20.96 -18.94
CA THR A 489 25.47 19.61 -18.72
C THR A 489 26.63 18.61 -18.83
N PRO A 490 26.77 17.65 -17.89
CA PRO A 490 27.76 16.58 -17.97
C PRO A 490 27.65 15.79 -19.27
N VAL A 491 28.75 15.20 -19.72
CA VAL A 491 28.76 14.36 -20.92
C VAL A 491 28.19 12.98 -20.57
N PHE A 492 27.12 12.59 -21.25
CA PHE A 492 26.46 11.31 -21.05
C PHE A 492 25.97 10.71 -22.38
N THR A 493 25.81 9.39 -22.44
CA THR A 493 25.20 8.72 -23.61
C THR A 493 24.27 7.60 -23.18
N THR A 494 23.25 7.35 -24.00
CA THR A 494 22.34 6.21 -23.88
C THR A 494 22.47 5.37 -25.14
N ASN A 495 23.02 4.16 -24.99
CA ASN A 495 23.06 3.17 -26.05
C ASN A 495 22.12 2.02 -25.67
N SER A 496 20.92 2.04 -26.22
CA SER A 496 20.05 0.87 -26.23
C SER A 496 20.35 0.10 -27.52
N PRO A 497 20.66 -1.20 -27.47
CA PRO A 497 20.69 -2.01 -28.67
C PRO A 497 19.36 -1.79 -29.42
N SER A 498 19.41 -1.52 -30.73
CA SER A 498 18.17 -1.50 -31.54
C SER A 498 17.42 -2.81 -31.27
N PRO A 499 16.08 -2.80 -31.12
CA PRO A 499 15.33 -4.05 -31.09
C PRO A 499 15.73 -4.80 -32.35
N VAL A 500 16.47 -5.89 -32.18
CA VAL A 500 16.94 -6.66 -33.30
C VAL A 500 15.67 -7.20 -33.94
N SER A 501 15.26 -6.62 -35.07
CA SER A 501 14.29 -7.24 -35.96
C SER A 501 14.88 -8.59 -36.36
N GLY A 502 14.46 -9.64 -35.66
CA GLY A 502 15.11 -10.94 -35.70
C GLY A 502 16.18 -11.15 -34.61
N ALA A 503 15.86 -10.90 -33.34
CA ALA A 503 16.43 -11.73 -32.28
C ALA A 503 16.11 -13.17 -32.66
N SER A 504 17.08 -13.81 -33.32
CA SER A 504 17.03 -15.20 -33.71
C SER A 504 16.55 -15.98 -32.51
N ALA A 505 15.44 -16.70 -32.71
CA ALA A 505 14.89 -17.70 -31.80
C ALA A 505 15.92 -18.09 -30.75
N SER A 506 15.90 -17.41 -29.59
CA SER A 506 16.64 -17.90 -28.44
C SER A 506 16.10 -19.31 -28.27
N THR A 507 17.00 -20.29 -28.34
CA THR A 507 16.72 -21.73 -28.22
C THR A 507 15.49 -21.93 -27.35
N LEU A 508 14.37 -22.32 -27.98
CA LEU A 508 13.03 -22.46 -27.39
C LEU A 508 13.16 -22.86 -25.92
N SER A 509 13.14 -21.88 -25.02
CA SER A 509 13.39 -22.14 -23.62
C SER A 509 12.10 -22.70 -23.07
N THR A 510 11.98 -24.03 -23.06
CA THR A 510 10.81 -24.67 -22.47
C THR A 510 10.95 -24.69 -20.95
N GLU A 511 9.93 -24.25 -20.22
CA GLU A 511 9.83 -24.45 -18.77
C GLU A 511 9.05 -25.74 -18.48
N PRO A 512 9.43 -26.52 -17.45
CA PRO A 512 8.62 -27.65 -17.03
C PRO A 512 7.27 -27.16 -16.51
N LEU A 513 6.21 -27.92 -16.78
CA LEU A 513 4.89 -27.69 -16.21
C LEU A 513 4.80 -28.35 -14.84
N VAL A 514 4.37 -27.60 -13.84
CA VAL A 514 4.09 -28.10 -12.48
C VAL A 514 2.74 -28.82 -12.49
N ASP A 515 2.66 -29.95 -11.78
CA ASP A 515 1.43 -30.72 -11.65
C ASP A 515 0.27 -29.84 -11.13
N GLY A 516 -0.84 -29.84 -11.86
CA GLY A 516 -2.02 -29.01 -11.55
C GLY A 516 -2.01 -27.61 -12.20
N PHE A 517 -0.91 -27.18 -12.81
CA PHE A 517 -0.85 -25.92 -13.56
C PHE A 517 -1.36 -26.11 -15.00
N PRO A 518 -2.18 -25.20 -15.56
CA PRO A 518 -2.67 -25.32 -16.93
C PRO A 518 -1.54 -25.27 -17.96
N ARG A 519 -1.58 -26.18 -18.95
CA ARG A 519 -0.64 -26.16 -20.08
C ARG A 519 -0.78 -24.88 -20.91
N SER A 520 -1.98 -24.34 -21.02
CA SER A 520 -2.25 -23.13 -21.78
C SER A 520 -3.38 -22.32 -21.16
N PHE A 521 -3.28 -21.00 -21.25
CA PHE A 521 -4.39 -20.08 -21.02
C PHE A 521 -4.92 -19.57 -22.35
N GLY A 522 -6.22 -19.33 -22.46
CA GLY A 522 -6.77 -18.77 -23.68
C GLY A 522 -8.23 -18.39 -23.62
N GLY A 523 -8.67 -17.73 -24.67
CA GLY A 523 -10.04 -17.29 -24.90
C GLY A 523 -10.12 -15.94 -25.60
N PRO A 524 -11.28 -15.27 -25.61
CA PRO A 524 -11.47 -14.01 -26.31
C PRO A 524 -10.56 -12.89 -25.77
N ILE A 525 -10.00 -12.08 -26.67
CA ILE A 525 -9.19 -10.91 -26.32
C ILE A 525 -10.08 -9.77 -25.84
N MET A 526 -9.74 -9.20 -24.69
CA MET A 526 -10.25 -7.92 -24.19
C MET A 526 -9.11 -6.92 -24.23
N PHE A 527 -9.04 -6.08 -25.28
CA PHE A 527 -7.93 -5.14 -25.45
C PHE A 527 -8.26 -3.77 -24.88
N ALA A 528 -7.57 -3.34 -23.82
CA ALA A 528 -7.62 -2.00 -23.28
C ALA A 528 -6.47 -1.15 -23.88
N PRO A 529 -6.72 -0.32 -24.92
CA PRO A 529 -5.69 0.50 -25.58
C PRO A 529 -5.25 1.69 -24.71
N GLN A 530 -4.68 1.42 -23.54
CA GLN A 530 -4.28 2.42 -22.55
C GLN A 530 -2.89 2.14 -21.98
N ASP A 531 -2.02 3.16 -22.02
CA ASP A 531 -0.77 3.20 -21.27
C ASP A 531 -1.00 3.80 -19.88
N ASN A 532 -0.20 3.38 -18.90
CA ASN A 532 -0.31 3.81 -17.51
C ASN A 532 -1.69 3.61 -16.88
N LEU A 533 -2.40 2.55 -17.29
CA LEU A 533 -3.65 2.18 -16.62
C LEU A 533 -3.32 1.81 -15.18
N ASN A 534 -3.65 2.69 -14.25
CA ASN A 534 -3.21 2.59 -12.87
C ASN A 534 -4.13 1.66 -12.04
N THR A 535 -3.73 1.35 -10.82
CA THR A 535 -4.54 0.49 -9.93
C THR A 535 -5.90 1.09 -9.57
N ASP A 536 -6.11 2.42 -9.69
CA ASP A 536 -7.43 3.05 -9.53
C ASP A 536 -8.35 2.75 -10.71
N GLY A 537 -7.78 2.69 -11.93
CA GLY A 537 -8.49 2.28 -13.13
C GLY A 537 -8.94 0.83 -13.07
N ILE A 538 -8.10 -0.05 -12.50
CA ILE A 538 -8.37 -1.50 -12.36
C ILE A 538 -9.31 -1.81 -11.17
N TYR A 539 -9.10 -1.17 -10.04
CA TYR A 539 -9.91 -1.34 -8.84
C TYR A 539 -10.09 0.01 -8.13
N PRO A 540 -11.30 0.59 -8.19
CA PRO A 540 -11.53 1.94 -7.69
C PRO A 540 -11.13 2.13 -6.23
N GLY A 541 -10.41 3.22 -5.94
CA GLY A 541 -9.95 3.57 -4.58
C GLY A 541 -11.04 3.54 -3.52
N LYS A 542 -12.28 3.88 -3.88
CA LYS A 542 -13.48 3.84 -3.02
C LYS A 542 -13.75 2.48 -2.36
N TYR A 543 -13.23 1.38 -2.91
CA TYR A 543 -13.39 0.03 -2.36
C TYR A 543 -12.20 -0.43 -1.50
N THR A 544 -11.14 0.37 -1.36
CA THR A 544 -9.86 -0.08 -0.77
C THR A 544 -9.93 -0.36 0.73
N TYR A 545 -10.77 0.38 1.45
CA TYR A 545 -10.91 0.29 2.91
C TYR A 545 -12.24 -0.36 3.34
N GLN A 546 -12.85 -1.13 2.43
CA GLN A 546 -13.99 -1.98 2.73
C GLN A 546 -13.45 -3.36 3.14
N ASP A 547 -13.16 -3.55 4.43
CA ASP A 547 -12.50 -4.76 4.95
C ASP A 547 -13.33 -6.05 4.77
N ASP A 548 -14.64 -5.92 4.51
CA ASP A 548 -15.57 -7.02 4.28
C ASP A 548 -15.96 -7.22 2.80
N ILE A 549 -15.28 -6.54 1.86
CA ILE A 549 -15.60 -6.68 0.43
C ILE A 549 -15.32 -8.10 -0.06
N THR A 550 -16.38 -8.77 -0.53
CA THR A 550 -16.27 -10.14 -1.03
C THR A 550 -15.60 -10.18 -2.39
N LEU A 551 -15.02 -11.33 -2.77
CA LEU A 551 -14.41 -11.50 -4.09
C LEU A 551 -15.43 -11.30 -5.23
N GLU A 552 -16.69 -11.69 -5.02
CA GLU A 552 -17.78 -11.42 -5.97
C GLU A 552 -17.99 -9.93 -6.16
N ARG A 553 -17.99 -9.16 -5.06
CA ARG A 553 -18.12 -7.70 -5.17
C ARG A 553 -16.91 -7.06 -5.83
N GLN A 554 -15.70 -7.55 -5.56
CA GLN A 554 -14.50 -7.12 -6.28
C GLN A 554 -14.59 -7.40 -7.78
N ALA A 555 -15.15 -8.55 -8.17
CA ALA A 555 -15.38 -8.91 -9.58
C ALA A 555 -16.38 -7.98 -10.28
N GLU A 556 -17.42 -7.51 -9.57
CA GLU A 556 -18.42 -6.61 -10.12
C GLU A 556 -17.89 -5.19 -10.39
N VAL A 557 -16.90 -4.76 -9.62
CA VAL A 557 -16.35 -3.38 -9.68
C VAL A 557 -15.02 -3.30 -10.43
N VAL A 558 -14.55 -4.42 -10.96
CA VAL A 558 -13.27 -4.48 -11.68
C VAL A 558 -13.33 -3.60 -12.93
N MET A 559 -12.26 -2.84 -13.14
CA MET A 559 -12.08 -1.88 -14.22
C MET A 559 -13.13 -0.75 -14.28
N GLU A 560 -14.00 -0.58 -13.27
CA GLU A 560 -15.14 0.36 -13.31
C GLU A 560 -14.72 1.81 -13.60
N ASN A 561 -13.59 2.26 -13.04
CA ASN A 561 -13.08 3.62 -13.26
C ASN A 561 -12.48 3.84 -14.65
N TYR A 562 -12.14 2.75 -15.36
CA TYR A 562 -11.64 2.81 -16.73
C TYR A 562 -12.73 2.53 -17.75
N ASP A 563 -13.41 1.39 -17.61
CA ASP A 563 -14.49 0.93 -18.47
C ASP A 563 -15.60 0.29 -17.60
N PRO A 564 -16.69 1.02 -17.33
CA PRO A 564 -17.81 0.53 -16.53
C PRO A 564 -18.49 -0.73 -17.08
N GLU A 565 -18.39 -1.02 -18.38
CA GLU A 565 -19.00 -2.20 -18.99
C GLU A 565 -18.07 -3.43 -18.96
N PHE A 566 -16.81 -3.28 -18.53
CA PHE A 566 -15.82 -4.35 -18.54
C PHE A 566 -16.25 -5.57 -17.70
N ALA A 567 -16.65 -5.35 -16.45
CA ALA A 567 -17.04 -6.43 -15.54
C ALA A 567 -18.19 -7.28 -16.12
N LYS A 568 -19.20 -6.60 -16.67
CA LYS A 568 -20.35 -7.23 -17.33
C LYS A 568 -19.95 -7.98 -18.59
N THR A 569 -19.05 -7.42 -19.39
CA THR A 569 -18.52 -8.05 -20.60
C THR A 569 -17.78 -9.35 -20.27
N VAL A 570 -16.87 -9.31 -19.29
CA VAL A 570 -16.14 -10.50 -18.82
C VAL A 570 -17.09 -11.55 -18.24
N ALA A 571 -18.08 -11.14 -17.44
CA ALA A 571 -19.11 -12.03 -16.93
C ALA A 571 -19.94 -12.69 -18.05
N GLY A 572 -20.22 -11.96 -19.13
CA GLY A 572 -20.87 -12.50 -20.33
C GLY A 572 -20.05 -13.58 -21.02
N VAL A 573 -18.75 -13.34 -21.22
CA VAL A 573 -17.83 -14.35 -21.78
C VAL A 573 -17.77 -15.60 -20.90
N ARG A 574 -17.69 -15.41 -19.58
CA ARG A 574 -17.68 -16.50 -18.59
C ARG A 574 -18.96 -17.32 -18.62
N SER A 575 -20.11 -16.66 -18.76
CA SER A 575 -21.42 -17.33 -18.87
C SER A 575 -21.54 -18.16 -20.15
N GLY A 576 -20.81 -17.80 -21.21
CA GLY A 576 -20.67 -18.57 -22.44
C GLY A 576 -19.66 -19.73 -22.36
N GLY A 577 -19.10 -20.03 -21.19
CA GLY A 577 -18.16 -21.13 -20.97
C GLY A 577 -16.71 -20.85 -21.41
N LYS A 578 -16.37 -19.60 -21.72
CA LYS A 578 -15.01 -19.17 -22.09
C LYS A 578 -14.41 -18.26 -21.01
N THR A 579 -13.09 -18.08 -21.02
CA THR A 579 -12.39 -17.12 -20.14
C THR A 579 -11.79 -16.00 -20.95
N ALA A 580 -12.05 -14.75 -20.58
CA ALA A 580 -11.50 -13.59 -21.28
C ALA A 580 -10.02 -13.37 -20.91
N VAL A 581 -9.18 -13.02 -21.89
CA VAL A 581 -7.78 -12.62 -21.66
C VAL A 581 -7.67 -11.10 -21.83
N LEU A 582 -7.26 -10.41 -20.77
CA LEU A 582 -7.06 -8.97 -20.80
C LEU A 582 -5.71 -8.65 -21.45
N VAL A 583 -5.70 -7.77 -22.46
CA VAL A 583 -4.50 -7.23 -23.09
C VAL A 583 -4.47 -5.72 -22.91
N SER A 584 -3.36 -5.14 -22.46
CA SER A 584 -3.25 -3.68 -22.22
C SER A 584 -1.93 -3.09 -22.69
N GLY A 585 -1.82 -1.76 -22.67
CA GLY A 585 -0.61 -1.01 -22.98
C GLY A 585 0.55 -1.19 -21.98
N TYR A 586 1.44 -0.20 -21.93
CA TYR A 586 2.63 -0.18 -21.09
C TYR A 586 2.32 0.34 -19.67
N ASN A 587 3.12 -0.11 -18.70
CA ASN A 587 3.03 0.27 -17.30
C ASN A 587 1.64 -0.01 -16.68
N PHE A 588 1.04 -1.15 -17.05
CA PHE A 588 -0.26 -1.58 -16.54
C PHE A 588 -0.21 -1.89 -15.04
N GLY A 589 -1.17 -1.38 -14.27
CA GLY A 589 -1.22 -1.50 -12.82
C GLY A 589 -0.25 -0.56 -12.10
N THR A 590 0.15 0.55 -12.72
CA THR A 590 0.97 1.57 -12.03
C THR A 590 0.22 2.23 -10.85
N GLY A 591 0.94 2.88 -9.94
CA GLY A 591 0.36 3.62 -8.82
C GLY A 591 0.27 2.84 -7.51
N SER A 592 -0.85 2.99 -6.79
CA SER A 592 -1.02 2.51 -5.41
C SER A 592 -0.85 0.99 -5.28
N SER A 593 -0.31 0.54 -4.14
CA SER A 593 0.04 -0.86 -3.85
C SER A 593 -1.14 -1.78 -3.53
N ARG A 594 -2.35 -1.45 -4.01
CA ARG A 594 -3.58 -2.19 -3.72
C ARG A 594 -3.50 -3.60 -4.28
N GLU A 595 -3.55 -4.56 -3.38
CA GLU A 595 -3.59 -5.98 -3.72
C GLU A 595 -4.91 -6.34 -4.41
N GLN A 596 -5.98 -5.61 -4.08
CA GLN A 596 -7.33 -5.81 -4.60
C GLN A 596 -7.45 -5.65 -6.11
N ALA A 597 -6.56 -4.87 -6.74
CA ALA A 597 -6.52 -4.75 -8.20
C ALA A 597 -6.24 -6.10 -8.88
N ALA A 598 -5.41 -6.95 -8.26
CA ALA A 598 -5.15 -8.29 -8.77
C ALA A 598 -6.30 -9.26 -8.45
N THR A 599 -6.79 -9.26 -7.21
CA THR A 599 -7.86 -10.19 -6.79
C THR A 599 -9.18 -9.89 -7.49
N ALA A 600 -9.49 -8.63 -7.82
CA ALA A 600 -10.67 -8.24 -8.59
C ALA A 600 -10.66 -8.81 -10.02
N LEU A 601 -9.53 -8.69 -10.75
CA LEU A 601 -9.37 -9.30 -12.07
C LEU A 601 -9.51 -10.82 -12.02
N LYS A 602 -8.86 -11.46 -11.04
CA LYS A 602 -8.95 -12.90 -10.83
C LYS A 602 -10.39 -13.34 -10.52
N ALA A 603 -11.08 -12.63 -9.62
CA ALA A 603 -12.45 -12.94 -9.22
C ALA A 603 -13.47 -12.75 -10.36
N ALA A 604 -13.25 -11.76 -11.23
CA ALA A 604 -14.04 -11.57 -12.44
C ALA A 604 -13.90 -12.73 -13.45
N GLY A 605 -12.84 -13.53 -13.30
CA GLY A 605 -12.58 -14.69 -14.17
C GLY A 605 -11.60 -14.39 -15.30
N VAL A 606 -10.75 -13.35 -15.14
CA VAL A 606 -9.59 -13.12 -15.99
C VAL A 606 -8.45 -14.00 -15.50
N PRO A 607 -8.03 -15.05 -16.24
CA PRO A 607 -7.02 -15.98 -15.78
C PRO A 607 -5.58 -15.50 -16.07
N LEU A 608 -5.44 -14.60 -17.03
CA LEU A 608 -4.17 -14.10 -17.55
C LEU A 608 -4.33 -12.64 -18.00
N VAL A 609 -3.35 -11.81 -17.66
CA VAL A 609 -3.20 -10.45 -18.21
C VAL A 609 -1.95 -10.41 -19.06
N ILE A 610 -2.07 -9.85 -20.28
CA ILE A 610 -0.95 -9.56 -21.17
C ILE A 610 -0.78 -8.04 -21.27
N ALA A 611 0.44 -7.52 -21.15
CA ALA A 611 0.69 -6.09 -21.27
C ALA A 611 2.00 -5.78 -22.02
N GLY A 612 2.18 -4.52 -22.43
CA GLY A 612 3.47 -4.06 -22.94
C GLY A 612 4.53 -4.06 -21.84
N SER A 613 4.13 -3.66 -20.63
CA SER A 613 4.87 -3.79 -19.38
C SER A 613 3.93 -3.63 -18.19
N PHE A 614 4.34 -4.06 -17.00
CA PHE A 614 3.56 -3.90 -15.76
C PHE A 614 4.23 -2.93 -14.78
N GLY A 615 3.42 -2.27 -13.95
CA GLY A 615 3.88 -1.67 -12.72
C GLY A 615 4.33 -2.78 -11.75
N ASP A 616 5.54 -2.67 -11.20
CA ASP A 616 6.19 -3.75 -10.44
C ASP A 616 5.37 -4.20 -9.22
N ILE A 617 4.79 -3.24 -8.49
CA ILE A 617 3.95 -3.53 -7.32
C ILE A 617 2.71 -4.33 -7.71
N PHE A 618 2.01 -3.91 -8.78
CA PHE A 618 0.84 -4.63 -9.26
C PHE A 618 1.23 -6.03 -9.73
N LYS A 619 2.31 -6.17 -10.50
CA LYS A 619 2.81 -7.47 -10.96
C LYS A 619 3.11 -8.41 -9.80
N ARG A 620 3.78 -7.91 -8.76
CA ARG A 620 4.08 -8.66 -7.54
C ARG A 620 2.81 -9.05 -6.79
N ASN A 621 1.85 -8.14 -6.64
CA ASN A 621 0.53 -8.43 -6.06
C ASN A 621 -0.23 -9.48 -6.88
N SER A 622 -0.19 -9.41 -8.21
CA SER A 622 -0.81 -10.38 -9.11
C SER A 622 -0.27 -11.78 -8.87
N ILE A 623 1.05 -11.96 -8.91
CA ILE A 623 1.68 -13.27 -8.70
C ILE A 623 1.43 -13.77 -7.26
N ASN A 624 1.53 -12.90 -6.25
CA ASN A 624 1.24 -13.25 -4.86
C ASN A 624 -0.21 -13.74 -4.66
N ASN A 625 -1.14 -13.32 -5.52
CA ASN A 625 -2.54 -13.76 -5.51
C ASN A 625 -2.87 -14.80 -6.57
N GLY A 626 -1.87 -15.36 -7.27
CA GLY A 626 -2.08 -16.36 -8.31
C GLY A 626 -2.79 -15.84 -9.57
N LEU A 627 -2.58 -14.57 -9.93
CA LEU A 627 -2.92 -14.00 -11.23
C LEU A 627 -1.65 -13.98 -12.11
N VAL A 628 -1.73 -14.58 -13.29
CA VAL A 628 -0.59 -14.66 -14.22
C VAL A 628 -0.47 -13.39 -15.04
N CYS A 629 0.75 -12.87 -15.16
CA CYS A 629 1.08 -11.68 -15.95
C CYS A 629 2.15 -12.03 -17.00
N VAL A 630 1.88 -11.71 -18.27
CA VAL A 630 2.79 -11.95 -19.40
C VAL A 630 3.07 -10.65 -20.14
N GLU A 631 4.33 -10.38 -20.45
CA GLU A 631 4.71 -9.20 -21.24
C GLU A 631 4.86 -9.60 -22.72
N CYS A 632 4.17 -8.88 -23.61
CA CYS A 632 4.29 -9.07 -25.06
C CYS A 632 4.11 -7.73 -25.79
N PRO A 633 5.17 -6.90 -25.85
CA PRO A 633 5.13 -5.59 -26.51
C PRO A 633 4.71 -5.65 -27.99
N GLU A 634 5.11 -6.69 -28.71
CA GLU A 634 4.80 -6.87 -30.14
C GLU A 634 3.31 -7.09 -30.38
N LEU A 635 2.66 -7.96 -29.60
CA LEU A 635 1.20 -8.15 -29.65
C LEU A 635 0.46 -6.85 -29.34
N VAL A 636 0.92 -6.11 -28.33
CA VAL A 636 0.31 -4.84 -27.94
C VAL A 636 0.47 -3.78 -29.03
N ALA A 637 1.62 -3.74 -29.71
CA ALA A 637 1.86 -2.85 -30.85
C ALA A 637 0.91 -3.17 -32.01
N ASP A 638 0.78 -4.44 -32.40
CA ASP A 638 -0.12 -4.86 -33.47
C ASP A 638 -1.59 -4.56 -33.17
N LEU A 639 -2.05 -4.86 -31.94
CA LEU A 639 -3.42 -4.55 -31.52
C LEU A 639 -3.65 -3.04 -31.48
N THR A 640 -2.64 -2.26 -31.08
CA THR A 640 -2.73 -0.79 -31.09
C THR A 640 -2.91 -0.27 -32.52
N GLU A 641 -2.07 -0.72 -33.45
CA GLU A 641 -2.12 -0.26 -34.85
C GLU A 641 -3.48 -0.56 -35.50
N GLN A 642 -4.04 -1.75 -35.23
CA GLN A 642 -5.24 -2.22 -35.91
C GLN A 642 -6.55 -1.80 -35.23
N HIS A 643 -6.55 -1.65 -33.90
CA HIS A 643 -7.78 -1.50 -33.13
C HIS A 643 -7.85 -0.26 -32.25
N ALA A 644 -6.73 0.43 -31.99
CA ALA A 644 -6.76 1.70 -31.27
C ALA A 644 -7.05 2.89 -32.20
N LYS A 645 -7.73 3.90 -31.67
CA LYS A 645 -8.05 5.12 -32.42
C LYS A 645 -6.76 5.80 -32.89
N SER A 646 -6.70 6.10 -34.18
CA SER A 646 -5.52 6.71 -34.83
C SER A 646 -4.23 5.87 -34.72
N GLY A 647 -4.32 4.57 -34.43
CA GLY A 647 -3.16 3.71 -34.19
C GLY A 647 -2.37 4.08 -32.94
N ALA A 648 -2.98 4.75 -31.96
CA ALA A 648 -2.33 5.23 -30.74
C ALA A 648 -3.13 4.86 -29.48
N ARG A 649 -2.43 4.43 -28.43
CA ARG A 649 -3.02 4.15 -27.11
C ARG A 649 -3.34 5.46 -26.37
N GLY A 650 -4.30 5.41 -25.46
CA GLY A 650 -4.79 6.57 -24.70
C GLY A 650 -6.00 7.28 -25.30
N HIS A 651 -6.49 6.80 -26.45
CA HIS A 651 -7.60 7.42 -27.18
C HIS A 651 -8.80 6.46 -27.41
N GLY A 652 -8.79 5.30 -26.75
CA GLY A 652 -9.80 4.25 -26.94
C GLY A 652 -9.63 3.49 -28.26
N GLY A 653 -10.62 2.66 -28.57
CA GLY A 653 -10.74 1.90 -29.80
C GLY A 653 -11.17 2.74 -31.01
N VAL A 654 -11.06 2.17 -32.20
CA VAL A 654 -11.45 2.82 -33.46
C VAL A 654 -12.91 3.31 -33.47
N ASN A 655 -13.83 2.66 -32.74
CA ASN A 655 -15.23 3.09 -32.61
C ASN A 655 -15.50 3.83 -31.29
N GLY A 656 -14.45 4.22 -30.55
CA GLY A 656 -14.56 4.90 -29.26
C GLY A 656 -14.74 3.96 -28.06
N GLU A 657 -14.54 2.65 -28.23
CA GLU A 657 -14.61 1.69 -27.12
C GLU A 657 -13.47 1.92 -26.12
N LEU A 658 -13.73 1.78 -24.83
CA LEU A 658 -12.67 1.84 -23.81
C LEU A 658 -11.95 0.50 -23.72
N THR A 659 -12.67 -0.62 -23.74
CA THR A 659 -12.13 -1.95 -24.00
C THR A 659 -12.61 -2.49 -25.34
N VAL A 660 -11.69 -2.79 -26.25
CA VAL A 660 -11.97 -3.31 -27.59
C VAL A 660 -12.08 -4.83 -27.57
N GLN A 661 -13.12 -5.36 -28.22
CA GLN A 661 -13.30 -6.78 -28.49
C GLN A 661 -13.08 -7.04 -29.98
N PRO A 662 -11.87 -7.42 -30.42
CA PRO A 662 -11.56 -7.59 -31.84
C PRO A 662 -12.27 -8.81 -32.48
N GLY A 663 -12.94 -9.66 -31.68
CA GLY A 663 -13.51 -10.92 -32.14
C GLY A 663 -12.45 -12.02 -32.35
N TRP A 664 -11.23 -11.79 -31.87
CA TRP A 664 -10.13 -12.74 -31.93
C TRP A 664 -9.98 -13.51 -30.61
N GLU A 665 -9.47 -14.72 -30.72
CA GLU A 665 -9.09 -15.56 -29.59
C GLU A 665 -7.58 -15.62 -29.46
N ILE A 666 -7.12 -15.74 -28.23
CA ILE A 666 -5.71 -15.92 -27.91
C ILE A 666 -5.50 -17.24 -27.18
N SER A 667 -4.42 -17.93 -27.47
CA SER A 667 -3.94 -19.06 -26.68
C SER A 667 -2.46 -18.88 -26.38
N VAL A 668 -2.08 -18.97 -25.12
CA VAL A 668 -0.70 -18.87 -24.64
C VAL A 668 -0.29 -20.22 -24.08
N ASP A 669 0.67 -20.88 -24.71
CA ASP A 669 1.28 -22.11 -24.20
C ASP A 669 2.28 -21.75 -23.08
N MET A 670 2.07 -22.31 -21.89
CA MET A 670 2.86 -22.00 -20.71
C MET A 670 4.20 -22.74 -20.66
N GLN A 671 4.37 -23.78 -21.48
CA GLN A 671 5.60 -24.55 -21.57
C GLN A 671 6.62 -23.84 -22.43
N ASP A 672 6.24 -23.40 -23.63
CA ASP A 672 7.17 -22.76 -24.59
C ASP A 672 6.97 -21.26 -24.76
N GLY A 673 5.97 -20.66 -24.10
CA GLY A 673 5.70 -19.22 -24.14
C GLY A 673 5.10 -18.73 -25.47
N ARG A 674 4.67 -19.64 -26.35
CA ARG A 674 4.10 -19.27 -27.64
C ARG A 674 2.69 -18.72 -27.49
N ILE A 675 2.45 -17.56 -28.06
CA ILE A 675 1.14 -16.92 -28.13
C ILE A 675 0.61 -17.10 -29.55
N LYS A 676 -0.60 -17.63 -29.70
CA LYS A 676 -1.31 -17.69 -30.99
C LYS A 676 -2.55 -16.82 -30.92
N VAL A 677 -2.71 -15.92 -31.88
CA VAL A 677 -3.92 -15.12 -32.08
C VAL A 677 -4.68 -15.70 -33.26
N LYS A 678 -5.97 -15.97 -33.06
CA LYS A 678 -6.83 -16.69 -33.99
C LYS A 678 -8.14 -15.97 -34.26
N GLN A 679 -8.71 -16.21 -35.43
CA GLN A 679 -10.08 -15.85 -35.76
C GLN A 679 -10.78 -17.10 -36.30
N GLY A 680 -11.71 -17.66 -35.52
CA GLY A 680 -12.20 -19.02 -35.78
C GLY A 680 -11.05 -20.03 -35.68
N ASP A 681 -10.90 -20.88 -36.70
CA ASP A 681 -9.84 -21.89 -36.75
C ASP A 681 -8.52 -21.38 -37.38
N GLU A 682 -8.52 -20.19 -37.96
CA GLU A 682 -7.35 -19.61 -38.63
C GLU A 682 -6.41 -18.92 -37.63
N VAL A 683 -5.12 -19.23 -37.70
CA VAL A 683 -4.08 -18.53 -36.93
C VAL A 683 -3.64 -17.29 -37.71
N LEU A 684 -3.99 -16.11 -37.19
CA LEU A 684 -3.66 -14.83 -37.82
C LEU A 684 -2.19 -14.46 -37.62
N ARG A 685 -1.69 -14.66 -36.40
CA ARG A 685 -0.32 -14.33 -36.03
C ARG A 685 0.14 -15.17 -34.83
N GLU A 686 1.43 -15.47 -34.79
CA GLU A 686 2.09 -16.07 -33.63
C GLU A 686 3.12 -15.08 -33.05
N TYR A 687 3.21 -15.04 -31.73
CA TYR A 687 4.20 -14.27 -31.00
C TYR A 687 4.95 -15.18 -30.04
N GLN A 688 6.13 -14.73 -29.64
CA GLN A 688 6.95 -15.41 -28.65
C GLN A 688 7.06 -14.56 -27.39
N THR A 689 6.68 -15.11 -26.25
CA THR A 689 7.03 -14.54 -24.94
C THR A 689 7.92 -15.52 -24.17
N ARG A 690 8.39 -15.09 -23.00
CA ARG A 690 9.03 -16.00 -22.06
C ARG A 690 7.94 -16.80 -21.32
N PRO A 691 8.06 -18.14 -21.23
CA PRO A 691 7.15 -18.93 -20.42
C PRO A 691 7.22 -18.54 -18.94
N VAL A 692 6.15 -18.86 -18.23
CA VAL A 692 6.03 -18.62 -16.79
C VAL A 692 6.83 -19.69 -16.05
N GLY A 693 7.80 -19.28 -15.24
CA GLY A 693 8.69 -20.22 -14.54
C GLY A 693 7.98 -21.01 -13.43
N PRO A 694 8.52 -22.18 -13.02
CA PRO A 694 7.92 -23.06 -12.03
C PRO A 694 7.54 -22.39 -10.70
N SER A 695 8.31 -21.38 -10.27
CA SER A 695 8.02 -20.62 -9.05
C SER A 695 6.64 -19.95 -9.07
N VAL A 696 6.25 -19.38 -10.21
CA VAL A 696 4.93 -18.74 -10.37
C VAL A 696 3.85 -19.80 -10.57
N GLN A 697 4.17 -20.90 -11.27
CA GLN A 697 3.24 -22.01 -11.44
C GLN A 697 2.87 -22.65 -10.10
N GLU A 698 3.84 -22.89 -9.21
CA GLU A 698 3.61 -23.40 -7.85
C GLU A 698 2.71 -22.49 -7.02
N LEU A 699 2.99 -21.17 -7.04
CA LEU A 699 2.15 -20.19 -6.35
C LEU A 699 0.74 -20.19 -6.90
N TRP A 700 0.58 -20.26 -8.22
CA TRP A 700 -0.73 -20.34 -8.87
C TRP A 700 -1.51 -21.59 -8.43
N VAL A 701 -0.86 -22.77 -8.45
CA VAL A 701 -1.46 -24.05 -8.01
C VAL A 701 -1.91 -23.97 -6.56
N CYS A 702 -1.15 -23.27 -5.73
CA CYS A 702 -1.49 -23.06 -4.32
C CYS A 702 -2.51 -21.92 -4.10
N GLY A 703 -3.03 -21.29 -5.16
CA GLY A 703 -3.98 -20.17 -5.06
C GLY A 703 -3.37 -18.83 -4.68
N GLY A 704 -2.04 -18.75 -4.59
CA GLY A 704 -1.26 -17.58 -4.18
C GLY A 704 -0.18 -17.94 -3.16
N LEU A 705 0.57 -16.92 -2.73
CA LEU A 705 1.65 -17.04 -1.75
C LEU A 705 1.15 -17.49 -0.38
N GLU A 706 -0.07 -17.10 0.01
CA GLU A 706 -0.65 -17.54 1.28
C GLU A 706 -0.96 -19.04 1.29
N GLY A 707 -1.52 -19.57 0.20
CA GLY A 707 -1.81 -21.00 0.09
C GLY A 707 -0.55 -21.85 -0.11
N TYR A 708 0.52 -21.30 -0.69
CA TYR A 708 1.81 -22.00 -0.82
C TYR A 708 2.37 -22.42 0.54
N LYS A 709 2.31 -21.52 1.52
CA LYS A 709 2.69 -21.84 2.91
C LYS A 709 1.83 -22.96 3.50
N TRP A 710 0.54 -23.02 3.17
CA TRP A 710 -0.36 -24.06 3.68
C TRP A 710 0.08 -25.46 3.21
N ASN A 711 0.46 -25.60 1.95
CA ASN A 711 0.94 -26.85 1.38
C ASN A 711 2.30 -27.28 1.95
N GLU A 712 3.26 -26.36 2.10
CA GLU A 712 4.57 -26.71 2.69
C GLU A 712 4.48 -27.12 4.18
N THR A 713 3.55 -26.54 4.94
CA THR A 713 3.38 -26.88 6.36
C THR A 713 2.60 -28.19 6.60
N HIS A 714 1.80 -28.64 5.63
CA HIS A 714 1.03 -29.90 5.70
C HIS A 714 1.67 -31.06 4.93
N MET A 715 2.87 -30.89 4.36
CA MET A 715 3.65 -31.96 3.71
C MET A 715 4.30 -32.94 4.72
N VAL A 716 3.78 -33.01 5.95
CA VAL A 716 3.90 -34.18 6.83
C VAL A 716 2.54 -34.89 6.80
N MET A 717 2.45 -35.93 5.98
CA MET A 717 1.31 -36.83 5.69
C MET A 717 0.51 -36.47 4.42
N PRO A 718 0.63 -37.27 3.33
CA PRO A 718 -0.15 -37.04 2.12
C PRO A 718 -1.62 -37.48 2.34
N PRO A 719 -2.62 -36.66 1.94
CA PRO A 719 -3.98 -37.15 1.78
C PRO A 719 -4.08 -37.91 0.46
N CYS A 720 -4.49 -39.18 0.53
CA CYS A 720 -4.92 -39.94 -0.65
C CYS A 720 -6.17 -39.28 -1.26
N VAL A 721 -6.07 -38.79 -2.49
CA VAL A 721 -7.23 -38.50 -3.34
C VAL A 721 -7.62 -39.80 -4.07
N PRO A 722 -8.90 -40.21 -4.09
CA PRO A 722 -9.32 -41.41 -4.80
C PRO A 722 -9.48 -41.11 -6.29
N SER A 723 -8.56 -41.62 -7.12
CA SER A 723 -8.77 -41.69 -8.57
C SER A 723 -9.36 -43.04 -8.96
N ALA A 724 -10.45 -42.98 -9.71
CA ALA A 724 -11.16 -44.12 -10.25
C ALA A 724 -10.40 -44.77 -11.40
N SER A 725 -10.51 -46.10 -11.45
CA SER A 725 -10.30 -46.97 -12.61
C SER A 725 -8.89 -47.06 -13.16
N HIS A 726 -8.23 -48.20 -12.96
CA HIS A 726 -7.88 -49.11 -14.06
C HIS A 726 -7.47 -50.48 -13.48
N ARG A 727 -7.98 -51.52 -14.15
CA ARG A 727 -7.82 -52.94 -13.82
C ARG A 727 -6.39 -53.38 -14.14
N PHE A 728 -5.73 -54.09 -13.21
CA PHE A 728 -4.85 -55.21 -13.54
C PHE A 728 -4.86 -56.22 -12.36
N GLY A 729 -4.98 -57.50 -12.70
CA GLY A 729 -5.27 -58.60 -11.78
C GLY A 729 -4.07 -59.13 -10.98
N PRO A 730 -4.31 -60.08 -10.04
CA PRO A 730 -3.30 -60.53 -9.10
C PRO A 730 -2.62 -61.83 -9.56
N TYR A 731 -1.29 -61.87 -9.46
CA TYR A 731 -0.50 -63.10 -9.38
C TYR A 731 0.45 -63.00 -8.17
N TRP A 732 0.19 -63.85 -7.16
CA TRP A 732 1.04 -64.43 -6.10
C TRP A 732 1.86 -63.49 -5.19
N ALA A 733 1.58 -63.37 -3.88
CA ALA A 733 1.73 -64.34 -2.77
C ALA A 733 3.18 -64.57 -2.31
N GLU A 734 3.40 -64.26 -1.01
CA GLU A 734 4.20 -64.96 0.02
C GLU A 734 5.20 -64.14 0.85
N LEU A 735 5.05 -64.36 2.17
CA LEU A 735 6.06 -64.41 3.24
C LEU A 735 6.65 -63.10 3.76
N TYR A 736 6.23 -62.71 4.97
CA TYR A 736 7.17 -62.37 6.05
C TYR A 736 6.61 -62.74 7.44
N ARG A 737 7.32 -63.63 8.14
CA ARG A 737 7.20 -63.91 9.57
C ARG A 737 8.61 -63.97 10.18
N CYS A 738 8.78 -63.25 11.30
CA CYS A 738 9.64 -63.55 12.46
C CYS A 738 11.18 -63.30 12.42
N ARG A 739 11.65 -62.37 13.27
CA ARG A 739 12.49 -62.55 14.50
C ARG A 739 12.82 -61.17 15.11
N GLN A 740 12.47 -60.82 16.35
CA GLN A 740 13.01 -61.21 17.68
C GLN A 740 14.25 -60.38 18.10
N VAL A 741 14.10 -59.48 19.09
CA VAL A 741 15.15 -59.11 20.07
C VAL A 741 14.48 -58.69 21.38
N ASP A 742 14.94 -59.28 22.48
CA ASP A 742 14.58 -58.98 23.87
C ASP A 742 15.87 -59.03 24.71
N ARG A 743 16.10 -58.06 25.61
CA ARG A 743 16.95 -58.20 26.83
C ARG A 743 17.03 -56.94 27.71
N ASP A 744 16.56 -57.11 28.95
CA ASP A 744 16.81 -56.30 30.16
C ASP A 744 18.19 -56.54 30.82
N CYS A 745 18.74 -55.55 31.56
CA CYS A 745 19.00 -55.60 33.03
C CYS A 745 19.89 -54.46 33.62
N LEU A 746 19.34 -53.80 34.66
CA LEU A 746 19.90 -53.39 35.99
C LEU A 746 21.11 -52.42 36.16
N LEU A 747 20.92 -51.29 36.89
CA LEU A 747 21.35 -51.08 38.30
C LEU A 747 21.20 -49.60 38.83
N ARG A 748 20.57 -49.50 40.02
CA ARG A 748 20.78 -48.57 41.19
C ARG A 748 20.07 -47.18 41.29
N HIS A 749 19.25 -47.11 42.35
CA HIS A 749 18.52 -46.03 43.05
C HIS A 749 19.42 -45.08 43.92
N PRO A 750 18.94 -44.06 44.71
CA PRO A 750 17.54 -43.74 45.16
C PRO A 750 17.07 -42.24 45.28
N ARG A 751 15.74 -42.02 45.07
CA ARG A 751 14.71 -41.28 45.90
C ARG A 751 14.83 -39.76 46.23
N PRO A 752 13.77 -39.09 46.81
CA PRO A 752 12.29 -39.26 46.71
C PRO A 752 11.44 -37.93 46.69
N LEU A 753 10.12 -38.05 46.46
CA LEU A 753 8.94 -37.44 47.17
C LEU A 753 7.78 -37.17 46.18
N ALA A 754 6.71 -37.99 46.18
CA ALA A 754 5.44 -37.87 46.94
C ALA A 754 4.52 -36.74 46.41
N ARG A 755 3.22 -36.88 46.13
CA ARG A 755 2.17 -37.72 46.75
C ARG A 755 0.84 -37.58 45.96
N SER A 756 0.06 -38.69 45.88
CA SER A 756 -1.42 -38.78 46.14
C SER A 756 -2.45 -37.99 45.30
N ILE A 757 -3.68 -38.44 44.94
CA ILE A 757 -4.55 -39.57 45.38
C ILE A 757 -5.87 -39.59 44.55
N LYS A 758 -6.41 -40.81 44.32
CA LYS A 758 -7.85 -41.25 44.24
C LYS A 758 -8.78 -40.79 43.09
N SER A 759 -9.19 -41.70 42.19
CA SER A 759 -10.32 -42.69 42.24
C SER A 759 -11.65 -42.10 41.73
N LEU A 760 -12.34 -42.69 40.76
CA LEU A 760 -13.20 -43.88 40.94
C LEU A 760 -13.35 -44.70 39.65
N ALA A 761 -13.62 -45.98 39.84
CA ALA A 761 -13.81 -47.01 38.82
C ALA A 761 -15.25 -47.59 38.88
N LEU A 762 -15.48 -48.49 37.92
CA LEU A 762 -16.56 -49.50 37.79
C LEU A 762 -17.87 -49.01 37.16
N ALA A 763 -18.57 -49.78 36.32
CA ALA A 763 -18.34 -51.02 35.56
C ALA A 763 -19.71 -51.32 34.88
N HIS A 764 -19.73 -51.93 33.69
CA HIS A 764 -20.43 -53.20 33.43
C HIS A 764 -20.28 -53.62 31.97
N SER A 765 -19.90 -54.89 31.82
CA SER A 765 -19.68 -55.70 30.63
C SER A 765 -20.97 -56.33 30.09
N MET A 766 -21.05 -56.63 28.78
CA MET A 766 -21.17 -58.01 28.24
C MET A 766 -21.56 -58.09 26.73
N HIS A 767 -20.78 -58.92 26.01
CA HIS A 767 -21.11 -59.85 24.90
C HIS A 767 -21.47 -59.37 23.45
N TYR A 768 -20.67 -59.88 22.49
CA TYR A 768 -20.85 -60.02 21.02
C TYR A 768 -21.85 -61.16 20.66
N PRO A 769 -22.25 -61.48 19.37
CA PRO A 769 -21.71 -61.09 18.04
C PRO A 769 -22.76 -60.80 16.91
N LEU A 770 -22.27 -60.40 15.71
CA LEU A 770 -22.75 -60.67 14.32
C LEU A 770 -22.79 -59.44 13.38
N LEU A 771 -22.08 -59.56 12.25
CA LEU A 771 -22.09 -58.70 11.03
C LEU A 771 -23.20 -59.17 10.05
N PRO A 772 -23.47 -58.54 8.90
CA PRO A 772 -23.58 -57.11 8.52
C PRO A 772 -24.90 -56.82 7.75
N LEU A 773 -25.43 -55.59 7.77
CA LEU A 773 -26.11 -54.89 6.64
C LEU A 773 -26.82 -53.62 7.15
N MET A 774 -26.91 -52.61 6.28
CA MET A 774 -27.68 -51.35 6.41
C MET A 774 -27.12 -50.28 7.36
N ILE A 775 -26.26 -49.38 6.85
CA ILE A 775 -26.38 -47.93 7.14
C ILE A 775 -25.90 -47.13 5.90
N MET A 776 -26.84 -46.64 5.11
CA MET A 776 -26.70 -45.33 4.44
C MET A 776 -27.71 -44.37 5.12
N ARG A 777 -27.23 -43.15 5.42
CA ARG A 777 -27.95 -41.97 5.97
C ARG A 777 -28.16 -41.96 7.50
N PRO A 778 -27.59 -40.96 8.20
CA PRO A 778 -28.28 -39.66 8.30
C PRO A 778 -27.33 -38.44 8.31
N TYR A 779 -27.32 -37.65 7.22
CA TYR A 779 -26.85 -36.26 7.23
C TYR A 779 -27.93 -35.28 6.74
N ALA A 780 -29.13 -35.76 6.39
CA ALA A 780 -30.21 -34.94 5.84
C ALA A 780 -31.18 -34.37 6.89
N LEU A 781 -31.16 -34.85 8.14
CA LEU A 781 -32.10 -34.42 9.19
C LEU A 781 -31.62 -33.18 10.00
N LEU A 782 -30.32 -32.85 9.99
CA LEU A 782 -29.82 -31.64 10.67
C LEU A 782 -30.04 -30.35 9.87
N ALA A 783 -30.20 -30.43 8.54
CA ALA A 783 -30.42 -29.25 7.70
C ALA A 783 -31.86 -28.68 7.79
N LEU A 784 -32.83 -29.48 8.26
CA LEU A 784 -34.23 -29.06 8.41
C LEU A 784 -34.56 -28.47 9.79
N ALA A 785 -33.67 -28.61 10.78
CA ALA A 785 -33.89 -28.12 12.15
C ALA A 785 -33.25 -26.74 12.44
N ALA A 786 -32.29 -26.31 11.63
CA ALA A 786 -31.55 -25.05 11.83
C ALA A 786 -32.43 -23.78 11.78
N PRO A 787 -33.42 -23.64 10.87
CA PRO A 787 -34.28 -22.44 10.83
C PRO A 787 -35.20 -22.34 12.05
N ALA A 788 -35.76 -23.47 12.49
CA ALA A 788 -36.66 -23.53 13.66
C ALA A 788 -35.91 -23.22 14.96
N LEU A 789 -34.68 -23.72 15.09
CA LEU A 789 -33.83 -23.44 16.25
C LEU A 789 -33.39 -21.97 16.29
N ALA A 790 -33.04 -21.38 15.15
CA ALA A 790 -32.71 -19.96 15.03
C ALA A 790 -33.90 -19.05 15.38
N GLN A 791 -35.11 -19.42 14.95
CA GLN A 791 -36.33 -18.68 15.30
C GLN A 791 -36.64 -18.75 16.80
N GLN A 792 -36.47 -19.93 17.42
CA GLN A 792 -36.71 -20.13 18.85
C GLN A 792 -35.70 -19.37 19.74
N LEU A 793 -34.42 -19.34 19.37
CA LEU A 793 -33.38 -18.58 20.07
C LEU A 793 -33.65 -17.07 20.04
N ASN A 794 -34.11 -16.54 18.91
CA ASN A 794 -34.40 -15.12 18.75
C ASN A 794 -35.61 -14.67 19.60
N THR A 795 -36.64 -15.51 19.74
CA THR A 795 -37.80 -15.22 20.61
C THR A 795 -37.41 -15.15 22.08
N THR A 796 -36.51 -16.02 22.55
CA THR A 796 -36.00 -16.00 23.93
C THR A 796 -35.21 -14.72 24.22
N TYR A 797 -34.34 -14.32 23.29
CA TYR A 797 -33.53 -13.10 23.42
C TYR A 797 -34.40 -11.84 23.52
N ILE A 798 -35.37 -11.67 22.62
CA ILE A 798 -36.27 -10.51 22.61
C ILE A 798 -37.08 -10.43 23.90
N THR A 799 -37.57 -11.57 24.41
CA THR A 799 -38.33 -11.61 25.67
C THR A 799 -37.45 -11.16 26.86
N GLY A 800 -36.20 -11.62 26.91
CA GLY A 800 -35.25 -11.19 27.94
C GLY A 800 -34.88 -9.71 27.86
N LEU A 801 -34.68 -9.19 26.64
CA LEU A 801 -34.41 -7.77 26.38
C LEU A 801 -35.56 -6.88 26.86
N LEU A 802 -36.81 -7.23 26.54
CA LEU A 802 -37.98 -6.49 27.03
C LEU A 802 -38.06 -6.49 28.56
N GLY A 803 -37.69 -7.60 29.19
CA GLY A 803 -37.55 -7.69 30.65
C GLY A 803 -36.48 -6.75 31.22
N ALA A 804 -35.32 -6.68 30.56
CA ALA A 804 -34.22 -5.79 30.96
C ALA A 804 -34.59 -4.31 30.81
N LEU A 805 -35.19 -3.91 29.70
CA LEU A 805 -35.68 -2.54 29.48
C LEU A 805 -36.76 -2.15 30.50
N ASN A 806 -37.66 -3.08 30.83
CA ASN A 806 -38.65 -2.88 31.89
C ASN A 806 -38.00 -2.73 33.27
N GLY A 807 -36.93 -3.48 33.55
CA GLY A 807 -36.11 -3.35 34.76
C GLY A 807 -35.39 -2.00 34.88
N LEU A 808 -35.08 -1.35 33.75
CA LEU A 808 -34.57 0.04 33.70
C LEU A 808 -35.66 1.10 33.84
N GLY A 809 -36.93 0.69 33.95
CA GLY A 809 -38.08 1.57 34.05
C GLY A 809 -38.57 2.11 32.71
N LEU A 810 -38.09 1.61 31.56
CA LEU A 810 -38.39 2.12 30.21
C LEU A 810 -39.69 1.52 29.64
N THR A 811 -40.79 1.62 30.39
CA THR A 811 -42.07 0.96 30.09
C THR A 811 -42.69 1.43 28.75
N SER A 812 -42.51 2.70 28.38
CA SER A 812 -42.95 3.24 27.10
C SER A 812 -42.22 2.57 25.93
N LEU A 813 -40.90 2.41 26.03
CA LEU A 813 -40.08 1.76 25.01
C LEU A 813 -40.40 0.25 24.91
N VAL A 814 -40.67 -0.42 26.04
CA VAL A 814 -41.11 -1.83 26.07
C VAL A 814 -42.43 -2.02 25.33
N SER A 815 -43.39 -1.11 25.53
CA SER A 815 -44.68 -1.13 24.83
C SER A 815 -44.51 -1.00 23.31
N VAL A 816 -43.66 -0.05 22.88
CA VAL A 816 -43.35 0.17 21.46
C VAL A 816 -42.59 -1.02 20.86
N ALA A 817 -41.55 -1.53 21.53
CA ALA A 817 -40.82 -2.70 21.04
C ALA A 817 -41.72 -3.94 20.94
N SER A 818 -42.66 -4.11 21.88
CA SER A 818 -43.66 -5.19 21.83
C SER A 818 -44.62 -5.05 20.65
N SER A 819 -45.03 -3.82 20.29
CA SER A 819 -45.90 -3.59 19.14
C SER A 819 -45.17 -3.80 17.81
N LEU A 820 -43.88 -3.43 17.74
CA LEU A 820 -43.02 -3.59 16.57
C LEU A 820 -42.66 -5.04 16.27
N ALA A 821 -42.57 -5.90 17.29
CA ALA A 821 -42.27 -7.33 17.14
C ALA A 821 -43.26 -8.08 16.23
N ASN A 822 -44.47 -7.52 16.04
CA ASN A 822 -45.51 -8.09 15.18
C ASN A 822 -45.47 -7.60 13.72
N SER A 823 -44.54 -6.69 13.39
CA SER A 823 -44.32 -6.20 12.03
C SER A 823 -43.08 -6.82 11.40
N SER A 824 -43.04 -6.97 10.07
CA SER A 824 -41.86 -7.53 9.37
C SER A 824 -40.59 -6.73 9.66
N ASP A 825 -40.70 -5.40 9.58
CA ASP A 825 -39.56 -4.49 9.64
C ASP A 825 -39.13 -4.26 11.09
N GLY A 826 -40.10 -4.11 12.01
CA GLY A 826 -39.82 -3.98 13.44
C GLY A 826 -39.32 -5.28 14.07
N GLY A 827 -39.85 -6.44 13.66
CA GLY A 827 -39.34 -7.74 14.08
C GLY A 827 -37.92 -8.00 13.60
N ALA A 828 -37.57 -7.58 12.38
CA ALA A 828 -36.22 -7.65 11.85
C ALA A 828 -35.25 -6.73 12.63
N LEU A 829 -35.65 -5.50 12.95
CA LEU A 829 -34.85 -4.57 13.75
C LEU A 829 -34.56 -5.15 15.15
N LEU A 830 -35.58 -5.71 15.82
CA LEU A 830 -35.40 -6.33 17.14
C LEU A 830 -34.54 -7.59 17.09
N ALA A 831 -34.62 -8.37 16.00
CA ALA A 831 -33.75 -9.53 15.78
C ALA A 831 -32.28 -9.12 15.62
N GLN A 832 -31.99 -7.98 14.97
CA GLN A 832 -30.63 -7.47 14.79
C GLN A 832 -29.95 -7.13 16.12
N LEU A 833 -30.72 -6.79 17.17
CA LEU A 833 -30.17 -6.54 18.51
C LEU A 833 -29.54 -7.78 19.15
N SER A 834 -29.83 -8.99 18.67
CA SER A 834 -29.18 -10.23 19.13
C SER A 834 -27.83 -10.51 18.45
N GLN A 835 -27.45 -9.70 17.45
CA GLN A 835 -26.31 -9.98 16.57
C GLN A 835 -25.15 -9.03 16.82
N GLY A 836 -24.03 -9.58 17.30
CA GLY A 836 -22.81 -8.82 17.57
C GLY A 836 -23.00 -7.77 18.68
N ASN A 837 -21.93 -7.05 19.00
CA ASN A 837 -21.99 -6.01 20.02
C ASN A 837 -22.73 -4.78 19.49
N LYS A 838 -23.62 -4.19 20.30
CA LYS A 838 -24.41 -2.99 19.95
C LYS A 838 -24.50 -2.03 21.13
N THR A 839 -24.68 -0.75 20.83
CA THR A 839 -25.07 0.27 21.79
C THR A 839 -26.44 0.86 21.39
N VAL A 840 -27.33 1.01 22.36
CA VAL A 840 -28.68 1.56 22.18
C VAL A 840 -28.83 2.80 23.03
N PHE A 841 -29.18 3.92 22.41
CA PHE A 841 -29.56 5.14 23.11
C PHE A 841 -31.07 5.08 23.36
N ALA A 842 -31.50 4.74 24.56
CA ALA A 842 -32.88 4.44 24.89
C ALA A 842 -33.57 5.63 25.56
N PRO A 843 -34.56 6.28 24.92
CA PRO A 843 -35.25 7.39 25.54
C PRO A 843 -36.01 6.98 26.78
N ASN A 844 -35.97 7.82 27.81
CA ASN A 844 -36.76 7.62 29.02
C ASN A 844 -38.28 7.80 28.74
N ASN A 845 -39.13 7.46 29.71
CA ASN A 845 -40.58 7.51 29.49
C ASN A 845 -41.13 8.92 29.25
N GLU A 846 -40.49 9.94 29.83
CA GLU A 846 -40.89 11.34 29.65
C GLU A 846 -40.59 11.80 28.22
N ALA A 847 -39.37 11.51 27.74
CA ALA A 847 -38.95 11.72 26.36
C ALA A 847 -39.93 11.09 25.37
N PHE A 848 -40.28 9.81 25.57
CA PHE A 848 -41.26 9.13 24.72
C PHE A 848 -42.66 9.71 24.83
N GLY A 849 -43.05 10.24 25.99
CA GLY A 849 -44.33 10.91 26.19
C GLY A 849 -44.46 12.19 25.37
N ARG A 850 -43.35 12.83 25.00
CA ARG A 850 -43.31 14.00 24.12
C ARG A 850 -43.46 13.66 22.63
N VAL A 851 -43.40 12.37 22.23
CA VAL A 851 -43.50 11.95 20.83
C VAL A 851 -44.92 12.20 20.27
N PRO A 852 -45.06 12.97 19.18
CA PRO A 852 -46.37 13.25 18.58
C PRO A 852 -47.15 11.98 18.15
N GLN A 853 -48.48 11.99 18.27
CA GLN A 853 -49.32 10.82 17.94
C GLN A 853 -49.22 10.36 16.48
N ASN A 854 -48.99 11.28 15.54
CA ASN A 854 -48.76 10.95 14.14
C ASN A 854 -47.45 10.18 13.92
N VAL A 855 -46.51 10.27 14.86
CA VAL A 855 -45.27 9.51 14.87
C VAL A 855 -45.48 8.18 15.59
N SER A 856 -46.00 8.20 16.82
CA SER A 856 -46.19 6.98 17.63
C SER A 856 -47.29 6.03 17.11
N GLY A 857 -48.21 6.52 16.27
CA GLY A 857 -49.19 5.70 15.57
C GLY A 857 -48.71 5.11 14.24
N ASN A 858 -47.51 5.47 13.77
CA ASN A 858 -46.96 5.01 12.50
C ASN A 858 -45.78 4.05 12.74
N VAL A 859 -46.06 2.75 12.60
CA VAL A 859 -45.10 1.65 12.81
C VAL A 859 -43.83 1.82 11.96
N GLY A 860 -43.95 2.23 10.69
CA GLY A 860 -42.79 2.42 9.81
C GLY A 860 -41.90 3.59 10.23
N LEU A 861 -42.53 4.70 10.67
CA LEU A 861 -41.80 5.87 11.16
C LEU A 861 -41.14 5.58 12.52
N LEU A 862 -41.83 4.88 13.42
CA LEU A 862 -41.27 4.42 14.69
C LEU A 862 -40.07 3.48 14.49
N THR A 863 -40.17 2.50 13.59
CA THR A 863 -39.05 1.61 13.25
C THR A 863 -37.85 2.40 12.75
N SER A 864 -38.08 3.42 11.91
CA SER A 864 -37.01 4.30 11.41
C SER A 864 -36.37 5.13 12.54
N ILE A 865 -37.19 5.73 13.41
CA ILE A 865 -36.71 6.50 14.56
C ILE A 865 -35.89 5.61 15.49
N LEU A 866 -36.36 4.41 15.84
CA LEU A 866 -35.59 3.50 16.69
C LEU A 866 -34.31 2.99 16.02
N SER A 867 -34.29 2.83 14.69
CA SER A 867 -33.06 2.52 13.96
C SER A 867 -32.01 3.62 14.12
N TYR A 868 -32.42 4.89 14.32
CA TYR A 868 -31.51 6.01 14.58
C TYR A 868 -30.90 5.96 15.99
N HIS A 869 -31.52 5.22 16.92
CA HIS A 869 -31.05 5.07 18.30
C HIS A 869 -30.08 3.91 18.49
N ILE A 870 -29.82 3.11 17.45
CA ILE A 870 -29.01 1.88 17.53
C ILE A 870 -27.73 2.06 16.74
N VAL A 871 -26.59 1.72 17.36
CA VAL A 871 -25.26 1.77 16.74
C VAL A 871 -24.52 0.43 16.91
N ASP A 872 -23.62 0.12 15.98
CA ASP A 872 -22.79 -1.09 16.02
C ASP A 872 -21.54 -0.90 16.89
N GLY A 873 -21.26 -1.87 17.77
CA GLY A 873 -20.14 -1.83 18.70
C GLY A 873 -20.57 -1.57 20.14
N HIS A 874 -19.63 -1.73 21.07
CA HIS A 874 -19.80 -1.36 22.47
C HIS A 874 -19.10 -0.03 22.69
N TYR A 875 -19.89 1.03 22.84
CA TYR A 875 -19.42 2.34 23.26
C TYR A 875 -19.79 2.56 24.71
N ASN A 876 -18.79 2.74 25.56
CA ASN A 876 -18.94 3.32 26.90
C ASN A 876 -18.72 4.83 26.79
N ILE A 877 -19.12 5.57 27.82
CA ILE A 877 -18.93 7.03 27.86
C ILE A 877 -17.45 7.43 27.71
N SER A 878 -16.53 6.63 28.27
CA SER A 878 -15.08 6.82 28.11
C SER A 878 -14.55 6.66 26.68
N ASP A 879 -15.33 6.03 25.79
CA ASP A 879 -14.94 5.82 24.41
C ASP A 879 -15.26 7.04 23.52
N PHE A 880 -16.06 7.99 24.03
CA PHE A 880 -16.36 9.24 23.34
C PHE A 880 -15.26 10.30 23.57
N ALA A 881 -14.95 11.02 22.50
CA ALA A 881 -14.05 12.16 22.48
C ALA A 881 -14.52 13.26 23.45
N GLN A 882 -13.58 13.83 24.17
CA GLN A 882 -13.81 14.96 25.06
C GLN A 882 -13.95 16.25 24.26
N GLN A 883 -14.88 17.12 24.71
CA GLN A 883 -15.03 18.47 24.19
C GLN A 883 -13.67 19.20 24.08
N PRO A 884 -13.43 19.97 22.99
CA PRO A 884 -14.36 20.31 21.91
C PRO A 884 -14.33 19.32 20.72
N ASN A 885 -13.84 18.08 20.92
CA ASN A 885 -13.79 17.08 19.85
C ASN A 885 -15.01 16.16 19.92
N HIS A 886 -15.51 15.75 18.75
CA HIS A 886 -16.68 14.88 18.66
C HIS A 886 -16.33 13.45 18.24
N THR A 887 -17.18 12.51 18.65
CA THR A 887 -17.22 11.14 18.13
C THR A 887 -18.40 11.02 17.18
N ILE A 888 -18.13 10.63 15.94
CA ILE A 888 -19.16 10.41 14.93
C ILE A 888 -19.49 8.91 14.91
N VAL A 889 -20.70 8.54 15.31
CA VAL A 889 -21.12 7.14 15.40
C VAL A 889 -22.25 6.87 14.42
N ARG A 890 -22.10 5.80 13.62
CA ARG A 890 -23.08 5.47 12.59
C ARG A 890 -24.21 4.62 13.16
N THR A 891 -25.44 5.04 12.86
CA THR A 891 -26.67 4.39 13.32
C THR A 891 -27.15 3.33 12.34
N HIS A 892 -28.24 2.64 12.67
CA HIS A 892 -28.92 1.69 11.79
C HIS A 892 -29.93 2.35 10.84
N LEU A 893 -30.22 3.65 10.99
CA LEU A 893 -31.17 4.35 10.13
C LEU A 893 -30.63 4.52 8.71
N ASN A 894 -31.19 3.80 7.74
CA ASN A 894 -30.82 3.87 6.32
C ASN A 894 -32.01 4.12 5.37
N SER A 895 -33.17 4.52 5.92
CA SER A 895 -34.39 4.79 5.13
C SER A 895 -34.17 5.97 4.18
N SER A 896 -34.38 5.76 2.87
CA SER A 896 -34.14 6.79 1.84
C SER A 896 -35.05 8.03 1.96
N SER A 897 -36.18 7.89 2.64
CA SER A 897 -37.08 9.01 2.94
C SER A 897 -36.54 9.94 4.03
N LEU A 898 -35.63 9.45 4.88
CA LEU A 898 -35.07 10.18 6.03
C LEU A 898 -33.55 10.38 5.94
N VAL A 899 -32.86 9.66 5.05
CA VAL A 899 -31.41 9.70 4.86
C VAL A 899 -31.08 9.71 3.37
N ASN A 900 -30.20 10.62 2.96
CA ASN A 900 -29.71 10.73 1.59
C ASN A 900 -28.20 11.04 1.57
N LEU A 901 -27.45 10.37 2.46
CA LEU A 901 -25.99 10.43 2.48
C LEU A 901 -25.41 9.66 1.28
N GLY A 902 -24.27 10.13 0.76
CA GLY A 902 -23.62 9.51 -0.40
C GLY A 902 -23.28 8.03 -0.17
N GLY A 903 -23.50 7.16 -1.15
CA GLY A 903 -23.16 5.73 -1.05
C GLY A 903 -24.15 4.88 -0.24
N GLY A 904 -25.38 5.34 0.00
CA GLY A 904 -26.42 4.58 0.71
C GLY A 904 -26.14 4.40 2.21
N ARG A 905 -25.36 5.31 2.78
CA ARG A 905 -24.90 5.24 4.16
C ARG A 905 -26.04 5.52 5.13
N ALA A 906 -26.03 4.80 6.24
CA ALA A 906 -26.90 5.09 7.38
C ALA A 906 -26.51 6.42 8.05
N GLN A 907 -27.49 7.07 8.68
CA GLN A 907 -27.32 8.35 9.36
C GLN A 907 -26.39 8.22 10.57
N VAL A 908 -25.79 9.32 11.02
CA VAL A 908 -24.89 9.36 12.18
C VAL A 908 -25.50 10.16 13.32
N ILE A 909 -25.09 9.82 14.54
CA ILE A 909 -25.18 10.70 15.71
C ILE A 909 -23.81 11.27 16.03
N VAL A 910 -23.79 12.43 16.65
CA VAL A 910 -22.58 13.14 17.05
C VAL A 910 -22.57 13.19 18.56
N VAL A 911 -21.58 12.57 19.17
CA VAL A 911 -21.50 12.41 20.63
C VAL A 911 -20.23 13.03 21.14
N GLU A 912 -20.32 13.76 22.23
CA GLU A 912 -19.18 14.31 22.94
C GLU A 912 -19.28 14.00 24.43
N ARG A 913 -18.10 13.95 25.06
CA ARG A 913 -17.98 13.76 26.50
C ARG A 913 -17.63 15.09 27.15
N ASP A 914 -18.31 15.40 28.25
CA ASP A 914 -18.23 16.70 28.93
C ASP A 914 -16.82 17.04 29.45
N ASP A 915 -16.49 18.34 29.53
CA ASP A 915 -15.16 18.86 29.87
C ASP A 915 -14.86 18.91 31.37
N GLY A 916 -15.12 17.81 32.08
CA GLY A 916 -14.85 17.78 33.53
C GLY A 916 -15.42 16.58 34.26
N ASN A 917 -16.26 15.79 33.59
CA ASN A 917 -16.83 14.57 34.13
C ASN A 917 -16.71 13.41 33.13
N ASP A 918 -15.91 12.39 33.46
CA ASP A 918 -15.71 11.21 32.60
C ASP A 918 -16.94 10.28 32.57
N THR A 919 -18.01 10.60 33.30
CA THR A 919 -19.24 9.79 33.38
C THR A 919 -20.42 10.32 32.57
N ASP A 920 -20.31 11.51 31.97
CA ASP A 920 -21.43 12.17 31.31
C ASP A 920 -21.09 12.42 29.83
N ALA A 921 -22.09 12.23 28.96
CA ALA A 921 -21.94 12.42 27.51
C ALA A 921 -23.20 13.06 26.94
N ASN A 922 -22.99 13.91 25.95
CA ASN A 922 -24.02 14.65 25.26
C ASN A 922 -24.09 14.22 23.80
N ILE A 923 -25.30 14.01 23.29
CA ILE A 923 -25.56 13.81 21.87
C ILE A 923 -25.96 15.16 21.28
N LEU A 924 -25.12 15.68 20.39
CA LEU A 924 -25.31 16.99 19.81
C LEU A 924 -26.47 16.99 18.80
N THR A 925 -27.46 17.83 19.03
CA THR A 925 -28.51 18.14 18.05
C THR A 925 -28.41 19.60 17.59
N VAL A 926 -29.32 20.06 16.73
CA VAL A 926 -29.20 21.39 16.10
C VAL A 926 -29.27 22.52 17.14
N ASN A 927 -30.10 22.39 18.18
CA ASN A 927 -30.34 23.48 19.14
C ASN A 927 -30.07 23.10 20.60
N ASP A 928 -30.33 21.85 21.00
CA ASP A 928 -30.20 21.39 22.38
C ASP A 928 -29.45 20.06 22.43
N ASP A 929 -28.55 19.91 23.39
CA ASP A 929 -27.80 18.67 23.56
C ASP A 929 -28.65 17.65 24.34
N VAL A 930 -28.64 16.40 23.91
CA VAL A 930 -29.39 15.31 24.55
C VAL A 930 -28.48 14.60 25.54
N ASP A 931 -28.88 14.58 26.81
CA ASP A 931 -28.06 14.11 27.90
C ASP A 931 -28.20 12.58 28.07
N VAL A 932 -27.08 11.93 28.43
CA VAL A 932 -27.04 10.50 28.73
C VAL A 932 -27.21 10.30 30.24
N ASP A 933 -28.46 10.19 30.68
CA ASP A 933 -28.87 10.04 32.08
C ASP A 933 -28.12 8.92 32.84
N ARG A 934 -28.03 7.72 32.23
CA ARG A 934 -27.43 6.53 32.86
C ARG A 934 -27.14 5.42 31.85
N THR A 935 -26.19 4.55 32.18
CA THR A 935 -25.80 3.42 31.33
C THR A 935 -26.12 2.07 32.00
N ALA A 936 -26.60 1.11 31.21
CA ALA A 936 -26.82 -0.27 31.61
C ALA A 936 -26.30 -1.23 30.54
N SER A 937 -26.27 -2.54 30.85
CA SER A 937 -25.87 -3.57 29.88
C SER A 937 -26.81 -4.77 29.95
N TYR A 938 -27.06 -5.39 28.80
CA TYR A 938 -27.82 -6.63 28.68
C TYR A 938 -27.18 -7.50 27.61
N GLU A 939 -26.61 -8.65 28.00
CA GLU A 939 -25.89 -9.56 27.10
C GLU A 939 -24.88 -8.83 26.19
N ASN A 940 -25.18 -8.69 24.90
CA ASN A 940 -24.37 -8.02 23.88
C ASN A 940 -24.74 -6.53 23.65
N LEU A 941 -25.59 -5.94 24.50
CA LEU A 941 -26.02 -4.54 24.41
C LEU A 941 -25.42 -3.69 25.53
N ILE A 942 -24.95 -2.49 25.16
CA ILE A 942 -24.87 -1.34 26.07
C ILE A 942 -26.13 -0.48 25.84
N VAL A 943 -26.78 -0.04 26.90
CA VAL A 943 -27.99 0.79 26.85
C VAL A 943 -27.70 2.10 27.57
N HIS A 944 -27.60 3.19 26.81
CA HIS A 944 -27.52 4.55 27.33
C HIS A 944 -28.94 5.11 27.41
N VAL A 945 -29.46 5.35 28.61
CA VAL A 945 -30.74 6.03 28.80
C VAL A 945 -30.54 7.51 28.49
N ILE A 946 -31.40 8.08 27.65
CA ILE A 946 -31.34 9.49 27.23
C ILE A 946 -32.64 10.23 27.58
N ASP A 947 -32.54 11.54 27.76
CA ASP A 947 -33.63 12.41 28.19
C ASP A 947 -34.52 12.95 27.07
N GLU A 948 -34.15 12.70 25.81
CA GLU A 948 -34.93 13.05 24.62
C GLU A 948 -35.03 11.90 23.62
N VAL A 949 -36.01 11.97 22.69
CA VAL A 949 -36.08 11.05 21.56
C VAL A 949 -35.25 11.60 20.42
N LEU A 950 -34.24 10.86 19.97
CA LEU A 950 -33.41 11.25 18.83
C LEU A 950 -34.27 11.31 17.56
N THR A 951 -34.42 12.50 17.03
CA THR A 951 -35.12 12.73 15.77
C THR A 951 -34.13 12.70 14.60
N PRO A 952 -34.42 11.95 13.53
CA PRO A 952 -33.59 11.97 12.33
C PRO A 952 -33.44 13.40 11.77
N PRO A 953 -32.25 13.80 11.30
CA PRO A 953 -32.02 15.15 10.79
C PRO A 953 -32.92 15.55 9.61
N GLY A 954 -33.38 16.81 9.61
CA GLY A 954 -34.21 17.39 8.57
C GLY A 954 -33.47 17.76 7.28
N THR A 955 -34.18 18.37 6.32
CA THR A 955 -33.53 18.92 5.11
C THR A 955 -32.62 20.09 5.46
N ILE A 956 -31.72 20.46 4.54
CA ILE A 956 -30.83 21.63 4.72
C ILE A 956 -31.64 22.87 5.10
N SER A 957 -32.80 23.10 4.46
CA SER A 957 -33.65 24.25 4.76
C SER A 957 -34.27 24.19 6.15
N ALA A 958 -34.74 23.01 6.57
CA ALA A 958 -35.32 22.80 7.89
C ALA A 958 -34.26 23.00 9.00
N THR A 959 -33.09 22.38 8.85
CA THR A 959 -31.99 22.51 9.79
C THR A 959 -31.39 23.92 9.81
N ALA A 960 -31.32 24.61 8.66
CA ALA A 960 -30.89 26.01 8.63
C ALA A 960 -31.89 26.94 9.33
N ALA A 961 -33.19 26.68 9.23
CA ALA A 961 -34.21 27.42 9.96
C ALA A 961 -34.12 27.16 11.47
N GLU A 962 -33.94 25.89 11.85
CA GLU A 962 -33.76 25.46 13.24
C GLU A 962 -32.50 26.08 13.85
N ALA A 963 -31.38 26.09 13.13
CA ALA A 963 -30.11 26.70 13.53
C ALA A 963 -30.07 28.25 13.42
N ASN A 964 -31.19 28.90 13.11
CA ASN A 964 -31.32 30.35 12.94
C ASN A 964 -30.37 30.96 11.87
N LEU A 965 -30.10 30.24 10.77
CA LEU A 965 -29.25 30.69 9.64
C LEU A 965 -30.06 31.38 8.54
N THR A 966 -30.88 32.36 8.92
CA THR A 966 -31.83 33.04 8.02
C THR A 966 -31.18 33.70 6.80
N ALA A 967 -29.96 34.23 6.94
CA ALA A 967 -29.23 34.86 5.85
C ALA A 967 -28.77 33.85 4.78
N LEU A 968 -28.29 32.68 5.22
CA LEU A 968 -27.92 31.58 4.32
C LEU A 968 -29.15 31.03 3.59
N ALA A 969 -30.24 30.81 4.32
CA ALA A 969 -31.50 30.31 3.73
C ALA A 969 -32.03 31.27 2.64
N GLY A 970 -32.03 32.58 2.90
CA GLY A 970 -32.42 33.59 1.89
C GLY A 970 -31.50 33.63 0.67
N ALA A 971 -30.20 33.43 0.86
CA ALA A 971 -29.22 33.38 -0.22
C ALA A 971 -29.37 32.15 -1.11
N LEU A 972 -29.60 30.97 -0.50
CA LEU A 972 -29.89 29.73 -1.24
C LEU A 972 -31.15 29.87 -2.09
N GLN A 973 -32.17 30.57 -1.58
CA GLN A 973 -33.41 30.82 -2.30
C GLN A 973 -33.21 31.78 -3.47
N THR A 974 -32.45 32.87 -3.27
CA THR A 974 -32.14 33.86 -4.30
C THR A 974 -31.26 33.28 -5.43
N ALA A 975 -30.34 32.37 -5.09
CA ALA A 975 -29.50 31.65 -6.05
C ALA A 975 -30.20 30.44 -6.70
N ASN A 976 -31.44 30.13 -6.32
CA ASN A 976 -32.19 28.95 -6.76
C ASN A 976 -31.44 27.62 -6.51
N LEU A 977 -30.72 27.53 -5.38
CA LEU A 977 -29.89 26.38 -5.02
C LEU A 977 -30.57 25.43 -4.02
N VAL A 978 -31.73 25.78 -3.44
CA VAL A 978 -32.42 24.94 -2.46
C VAL A 978 -32.71 23.53 -3.01
N ALA A 979 -33.42 23.41 -4.13
CA ALA A 979 -33.77 22.11 -4.69
C ALA A 979 -32.54 21.29 -5.14
N PRO A 980 -31.55 21.87 -5.85
CA PRO A 980 -30.31 21.16 -6.18
C PRO A 980 -29.54 20.65 -4.96
N LEU A 981 -29.43 21.44 -3.89
CA LEU A 981 -28.70 21.04 -2.70
C LEU A 981 -29.46 20.01 -1.87
N GLU A 982 -30.79 20.08 -1.80
CA GLU A 982 -31.60 19.06 -1.10
C GLU A 982 -31.65 17.71 -1.86
N ALA A 983 -31.54 17.74 -3.19
CA ALA A 983 -31.46 16.55 -4.02
C ALA A 983 -30.06 15.91 -4.04
N ALA A 984 -29.00 16.64 -3.67
CA ALA A 984 -27.63 16.16 -3.68
C ALA A 984 -27.43 14.98 -2.71
N GLN A 985 -26.61 14.00 -3.10
CA GLN A 985 -26.25 12.85 -2.26
C GLN A 985 -24.89 13.08 -1.62
N GLY A 986 -24.88 13.37 -0.31
CA GLY A 986 -23.66 13.69 0.43
C GLY A 986 -23.19 15.13 0.18
N ILE A 987 -23.35 15.99 1.17
CA ILE A 987 -22.91 17.39 1.11
C ILE A 987 -22.20 17.83 2.39
N THR A 988 -21.26 18.76 2.27
CA THR A 988 -20.72 19.53 3.41
C THR A 988 -20.92 21.01 3.14
N ILE A 989 -21.55 21.72 4.07
CA ILE A 989 -21.81 23.16 3.95
C ILE A 989 -21.07 23.89 5.07
N PHE A 990 -20.23 24.85 4.72
CA PHE A 990 -19.64 25.80 5.67
C PHE A 990 -20.54 27.03 5.75
N ALA A 991 -21.42 27.07 6.75
CA ALA A 991 -22.46 28.09 6.89
C ALA A 991 -21.95 29.30 7.70
N PRO A 992 -21.81 30.49 7.10
CA PRO A 992 -21.45 31.69 7.83
C PRO A 992 -22.59 32.17 8.74
N SER A 993 -22.24 32.79 9.86
CA SER A 993 -23.23 33.45 10.74
C SER A 993 -24.01 34.55 9.99
N ASN A 994 -25.23 34.86 10.43
CA ASN A 994 -26.04 35.93 9.82
C ASN A 994 -25.30 37.28 9.78
N GLN A 995 -24.51 37.58 10.81
CA GLN A 995 -23.71 38.79 10.90
C GLN A 995 -22.59 38.81 9.85
N ALA A 996 -21.83 37.72 9.73
CA ALA A 996 -20.76 37.58 8.74
C ALA A 996 -21.31 37.68 7.32
N PHE A 997 -22.45 37.04 7.06
CA PHE A 997 -23.09 37.05 5.74
C PHE A 997 -23.62 38.44 5.36
N THR A 998 -24.26 39.12 6.30
CA THR A 998 -24.78 40.49 6.08
C THR A 998 -23.64 41.47 5.79
N ALA A 999 -22.53 41.37 6.53
CA ALA A 999 -21.34 42.20 6.30
C ALA A 999 -20.73 41.97 4.90
N ALA A 1000 -20.68 40.71 4.46
CA ALA A 1000 -20.19 40.37 3.12
C ALA A 1000 -21.11 40.88 2.00
N LEU A 1001 -22.43 40.79 2.16
CA LEU A 1001 -23.38 41.34 1.19
C LEU A 1001 -23.28 42.88 1.09
N ALA A 1002 -23.12 43.56 2.23
CA ALA A 1002 -22.92 45.01 2.25
C ALA A 1002 -21.64 45.42 1.48
N ALA A 1003 -20.56 44.64 1.61
CA ALA A 1003 -19.31 44.88 0.88
C ALA A 1003 -19.42 44.67 -0.64
N LEU A 1004 -20.39 43.86 -1.12
CA LEU A 1004 -20.63 43.62 -2.55
C LEU A 1004 -21.46 44.72 -3.24
N GLY A 1005 -22.07 45.64 -2.48
CA GLY A 1005 -22.85 46.74 -3.05
C GLY A 1005 -23.97 46.27 -4.00
N SER A 1006 -24.08 46.86 -5.18
CA SER A 1006 -25.10 46.48 -6.18
C SER A 1006 -24.93 45.06 -6.73
N GLN A 1007 -23.75 44.44 -6.57
CA GLN A 1007 -23.52 43.05 -7.00
C GLN A 1007 -24.21 42.03 -6.09
N ALA A 1008 -24.63 42.42 -4.88
CA ALA A 1008 -25.37 41.56 -3.95
C ALA A 1008 -26.78 41.19 -4.46
N GLN A 1009 -27.26 41.79 -5.55
CA GLN A 1009 -28.52 41.43 -6.22
C GLN A 1009 -28.31 40.53 -7.45
N ASN A 1010 -27.07 40.27 -7.84
CA ASN A 1010 -26.75 39.44 -8.99
C ASN A 1010 -26.75 37.97 -8.57
N ALA A 1011 -27.78 37.21 -8.96
CA ALA A 1011 -27.93 35.80 -8.64
C ALA A 1011 -26.72 34.94 -9.09
N SER A 1012 -26.03 35.32 -10.16
CA SER A 1012 -24.82 34.62 -10.62
C SER A 1012 -23.63 34.82 -9.69
N VAL A 1013 -23.48 36.04 -9.15
CA VAL A 1013 -22.42 36.36 -8.18
C VAL A 1013 -22.69 35.67 -6.85
N ILE A 1014 -23.93 35.70 -6.37
CA ILE A 1014 -24.34 35.02 -5.13
C ILE A 1014 -24.15 33.51 -5.26
N SER A 1015 -24.54 32.92 -6.39
CA SER A 1015 -24.34 31.49 -6.67
C SER A 1015 -22.85 31.11 -6.66
N ALA A 1016 -21.98 31.93 -7.26
CA ALA A 1016 -20.53 31.71 -7.24
C ALA A 1016 -19.93 31.79 -5.83
N VAL A 1017 -20.39 32.74 -5.00
CA VAL A 1017 -19.96 32.84 -3.60
C VAL A 1017 -20.44 31.61 -2.82
N LEU A 1018 -21.71 31.22 -2.94
CA LEU A 1018 -22.26 30.05 -2.25
C LEU A 1018 -21.57 28.74 -2.68
N ALA A 1019 -21.14 28.62 -3.93
CA ALA A 1019 -20.37 27.48 -4.41
C ALA A 1019 -19.02 27.32 -3.69
N ASN A 1020 -18.46 28.40 -3.11
CA ASN A 1020 -17.24 28.36 -2.29
C ASN A 1020 -17.47 27.98 -0.84
N HIS A 1021 -18.72 27.77 -0.43
CA HIS A 1021 -19.10 27.29 0.89
C HIS A 1021 -19.51 25.81 0.90
N VAL A 1022 -19.55 25.15 -0.27
CA VAL A 1022 -20.09 23.80 -0.41
C VAL A 1022 -19.00 22.84 -0.90
N ILE A 1023 -18.87 21.70 -0.23
CA ILE A 1023 -18.22 20.49 -0.78
C ILE A 1023 -19.36 19.61 -1.31
N ASN A 1024 -19.37 19.35 -2.61
CA ASN A 1024 -20.45 18.62 -3.26
C ASN A 1024 -20.08 17.15 -3.46
N GLY A 1025 -21.05 16.26 -3.24
CA GLY A 1025 -20.85 14.82 -3.33
C GLY A 1025 -20.02 14.24 -2.19
N THR A 1026 -19.76 15.00 -1.10
CA THR A 1026 -19.10 14.49 0.11
C THR A 1026 -19.59 15.09 1.41
N THR A 1027 -19.87 14.23 2.38
CA THR A 1027 -20.07 14.57 3.79
C THR A 1027 -18.76 14.42 4.55
N VAL A 1028 -18.21 15.52 5.05
CA VAL A 1028 -16.93 15.59 5.75
C VAL A 1028 -17.17 16.11 7.16
N TYR A 1029 -17.04 15.23 8.15
CA TYR A 1029 -17.11 15.59 9.57
C TYR A 1029 -15.78 16.16 10.07
N SER A 1030 -15.80 16.83 11.23
CA SER A 1030 -14.68 17.54 11.84
C SER A 1030 -13.43 16.68 12.02
N THR A 1031 -13.62 15.40 12.35
CA THR A 1031 -12.54 14.41 12.52
C THR A 1031 -11.70 14.22 11.24
N ALA A 1032 -12.26 14.54 10.06
CA ALA A 1032 -11.57 14.48 8.77
C ALA A 1032 -11.03 15.86 8.28
N LEU A 1033 -11.26 16.95 9.02
CA LEU A 1033 -10.85 18.32 8.66
C LEU A 1033 -9.40 18.67 9.12
N THR A 1034 -8.46 17.72 9.04
CA THR A 1034 -7.14 17.90 9.70
C THR A 1034 -5.92 17.73 8.78
N SER A 1035 -6.10 17.32 7.52
CA SER A 1035 -4.97 17.13 6.57
C SER A 1035 -5.36 16.87 5.11
N GLN A 1036 -6.66 16.72 4.82
CA GLN A 1036 -7.15 16.46 3.47
C GLN A 1036 -7.56 17.78 2.80
N SER A 1037 -7.20 17.93 1.52
CA SER A 1037 -7.69 19.04 0.70
C SER A 1037 -8.97 18.62 -0.01
N PHE A 1038 -10.04 19.35 0.26
CA PHE A 1038 -11.30 19.24 -0.45
C PHE A 1038 -11.37 20.37 -1.47
N ALA A 1039 -12.05 20.19 -2.60
CA ALA A 1039 -12.43 21.29 -3.45
C ALA A 1039 -13.87 21.72 -3.18
N SER A 1040 -14.16 22.99 -3.39
CA SER A 1040 -15.48 23.57 -3.33
C SER A 1040 -16.27 23.23 -4.59
N ALA A 1041 -17.60 23.38 -4.53
CA ALA A 1041 -18.47 23.29 -5.70
C ALA A 1041 -18.12 24.36 -6.76
N GLY A 1042 -17.39 25.41 -6.38
CA GLY A 1042 -16.81 26.41 -7.28
C GLY A 1042 -15.45 26.04 -7.88
N GLY A 1043 -14.88 24.88 -7.52
CA GLY A 1043 -13.60 24.36 -8.00
C GLY A 1043 -12.38 24.85 -7.25
N GLN A 1044 -12.56 25.49 -6.09
CA GLN A 1044 -11.47 26.04 -5.29
C GLN A 1044 -11.06 25.09 -4.18
N ALA A 1045 -9.76 24.91 -3.95
CA ALA A 1045 -9.30 24.06 -2.85
C ALA A 1045 -9.62 24.70 -1.49
N PHE A 1046 -10.38 23.98 -0.67
CA PHE A 1046 -10.40 24.12 0.77
C PHE A 1046 -9.11 23.56 1.38
N SER A 1047 -8.56 24.34 2.30
CA SER A 1047 -7.53 23.91 3.23
C SER A 1047 -8.00 24.11 4.65
N PHE A 1048 -7.59 23.21 5.54
CA PHE A 1048 -7.97 23.22 6.94
C PHE A 1048 -6.73 23.33 7.79
N SER A 1049 -6.81 24.13 8.85
CA SER A 1049 -5.73 24.28 9.82
C SER A 1049 -6.31 24.36 11.22
N THR A 1050 -5.70 23.67 12.17
CA THR A 1050 -6.10 23.73 13.58
C THR A 1050 -4.96 24.34 14.38
N ASN A 1051 -5.29 25.29 15.27
CA ASN A 1051 -4.36 25.87 16.24
C ASN A 1051 -5.03 25.93 17.63
N SER A 1052 -4.34 26.52 18.61
CA SER A 1052 -4.86 26.67 19.98
C SER A 1052 -6.15 27.48 20.08
N SER A 1053 -6.52 28.23 19.05
CA SER A 1053 -7.74 29.03 18.97
C SER A 1053 -8.89 28.30 18.26
N GLY A 1054 -8.67 27.15 17.62
CA GLY A 1054 -9.70 26.33 16.98
C GLY A 1054 -9.34 25.87 15.57
N THR A 1055 -10.32 25.32 14.86
CA THR A 1055 -10.18 24.85 13.47
C THR A 1055 -10.64 25.91 12.49
N TYR A 1056 -9.88 26.11 11.41
CA TYR A 1056 -10.14 27.11 10.38
C TYR A 1056 -10.29 26.45 9.02
N VAL A 1057 -11.23 26.95 8.22
CA VAL A 1057 -11.42 26.60 6.80
C VAL A 1057 -10.98 27.78 5.93
N THR A 1058 -10.16 27.51 4.93
CA THR A 1058 -9.65 28.53 4.00
C THR A 1058 -9.96 28.12 2.56
N SER A 1059 -10.56 29.02 1.78
CA SER A 1059 -10.84 28.86 0.36
C SER A 1059 -10.30 30.07 -0.41
N GLY A 1060 -9.32 29.85 -1.28
CA GLY A 1060 -8.58 30.94 -1.93
C GLY A 1060 -7.87 31.84 -0.91
N SER A 1061 -8.13 33.15 -0.95
CA SER A 1061 -7.60 34.14 0.01
C SER A 1061 -8.49 34.37 1.23
N SER A 1062 -9.64 33.70 1.32
CA SER A 1062 -10.61 33.88 2.41
C SER A 1062 -10.49 32.75 3.43
N SER A 1063 -10.44 33.09 4.71
CA SER A 1063 -10.36 32.14 5.84
C SER A 1063 -11.43 32.45 6.88
N ALA A 1064 -11.98 31.39 7.49
CA ALA A 1064 -13.02 31.46 8.51
C ALA A 1064 -12.77 30.40 9.59
N ARG A 1065 -13.01 30.74 10.85
CA ARG A 1065 -12.96 29.80 11.98
C ARG A 1065 -14.27 29.00 12.00
N ILE A 1066 -14.17 27.69 12.22
CA ILE A 1066 -15.32 26.83 12.51
C ILE A 1066 -15.72 27.07 13.96
N THR A 1067 -16.90 27.67 14.16
CA THR A 1067 -17.43 28.00 15.49
C THR A 1067 -18.26 26.87 16.09
N ARG A 1068 -18.86 26.04 15.24
CA ARG A 1068 -19.56 24.80 15.62
C ARG A 1068 -19.47 23.80 14.49
N ALA A 1069 -19.03 22.59 14.79
CA ALA A 1069 -18.82 21.56 13.79
C ALA A 1069 -19.89 20.47 13.86
N ASP A 1070 -20.01 19.68 12.79
CA ASP A 1070 -20.76 18.43 12.73
C ASP A 1070 -22.27 18.51 12.96
N ILE A 1071 -22.95 19.55 12.46
CA ILE A 1071 -24.43 19.60 12.52
C ILE A 1071 -24.99 18.67 11.43
N PRO A 1072 -25.59 17.50 11.76
CA PRO A 1072 -26.04 16.56 10.75
C PRO A 1072 -27.27 17.10 10.01
N VAL A 1073 -27.36 16.83 8.71
CA VAL A 1073 -28.56 17.07 7.90
C VAL A 1073 -28.91 15.82 7.09
N ARG A 1074 -30.13 15.73 6.58
CA ARG A 1074 -30.65 14.55 5.86
C ARG A 1074 -29.68 14.00 4.81
N ASN A 1075 -29.00 14.87 4.07
CA ASN A 1075 -28.10 14.51 2.98
C ASN A 1075 -26.64 14.94 3.20
N GLY A 1076 -26.24 15.29 4.44
CA GLY A 1076 -24.87 15.69 4.72
C GLY A 1076 -24.62 16.29 6.09
N VAL A 1077 -23.75 17.30 6.14
CA VAL A 1077 -23.35 17.98 7.39
C VAL A 1077 -23.14 19.48 7.17
N ILE A 1078 -23.45 20.29 8.19
CA ILE A 1078 -23.20 21.73 8.24
C ILE A 1078 -22.14 22.02 9.31
N HIS A 1079 -21.15 22.85 8.95
CA HIS A 1079 -20.19 23.45 9.88
C HIS A 1079 -20.43 24.95 9.93
N LEU A 1080 -20.67 25.52 11.11
CA LEU A 1080 -20.83 26.97 11.27
C LEU A 1080 -19.48 27.66 11.24
N ILE A 1081 -19.39 28.78 10.53
CA ILE A 1081 -18.17 29.58 10.41
C ILE A 1081 -18.40 31.06 10.72
N ASP A 1082 -17.36 31.75 11.17
CA ASP A 1082 -17.43 33.16 11.60
C ASP A 1082 -17.20 34.19 10.48
N ASN A 1083 -16.88 33.75 9.25
CA ASN A 1083 -16.59 34.62 8.12
C ASN A 1083 -17.09 34.04 6.79
N VAL A 1084 -17.27 34.89 5.76
CA VAL A 1084 -17.67 34.47 4.41
C VAL A 1084 -16.45 34.12 3.56
N LEU A 1085 -16.55 33.04 2.79
CA LEU A 1085 -15.53 32.59 1.86
C LEU A 1085 -15.72 33.28 0.50
N ALA A 1086 -15.49 34.60 0.52
CA ALA A 1086 -15.76 35.52 -0.58
C ALA A 1086 -14.67 35.48 -1.67
N ASN A 1087 -14.60 34.36 -2.41
CA ASN A 1087 -13.88 34.30 -3.69
C ASN A 1087 -14.91 34.32 -4.84
N THR A 1088 -14.68 35.12 -5.88
CA THR A 1088 -15.58 35.22 -7.06
C THR A 1088 -14.97 34.61 -8.32
N ALA A 1089 -13.76 34.06 -8.26
CA ALA A 1089 -13.15 33.35 -9.38
C ALA A 1089 -13.77 31.95 -9.55
N SER A 1090 -14.78 31.83 -10.40
CA SER A 1090 -15.37 30.54 -10.78
C SER A 1090 -14.40 29.76 -11.69
N ASN A 1091 -14.04 28.53 -11.32
CA ASN A 1091 -13.31 27.61 -12.20
C ASN A 1091 -14.17 26.35 -12.46
N PRO A 1092 -15.00 26.34 -13.52
CA PRO A 1092 -15.96 25.28 -13.80
C PRO A 1092 -15.31 23.91 -14.07
N GLU A 1093 -14.11 23.89 -14.65
CA GLU A 1093 -13.36 22.66 -14.96
C GLU A 1093 -12.78 22.02 -13.69
N ALA A 1094 -12.32 22.85 -12.75
CA ALA A 1094 -11.91 22.39 -11.42
C ALA A 1094 -13.11 21.95 -10.58
N ALA A 1095 -14.27 22.61 -10.69
CA ALA A 1095 -15.51 22.20 -10.05
C ALA A 1095 -16.01 20.84 -10.56
N ALA A 1096 -15.98 20.61 -11.87
CA ALA A 1096 -16.32 19.32 -12.46
C ALA A 1096 -15.34 18.21 -12.02
N SER A 1097 -14.04 18.51 -11.99
CA SER A 1097 -13.02 17.57 -11.50
C SER A 1097 -13.13 17.29 -10.01
N ALA A 1098 -13.49 18.28 -9.20
CA ALA A 1098 -13.74 18.17 -7.77
C ALA A 1098 -14.94 17.28 -7.47
N VAL A 1099 -16.06 17.48 -8.17
CA VAL A 1099 -17.27 16.65 -8.03
C VAL A 1099 -16.96 15.18 -8.35
N VAL A 1100 -16.17 14.91 -9.39
CA VAL A 1100 -15.73 13.54 -9.76
C VAL A 1100 -14.75 12.96 -8.73
N SER A 1101 -13.86 13.80 -8.18
CA SER A 1101 -12.85 13.40 -7.18
C SER A 1101 -13.40 13.29 -5.76
N GLN A 1102 -14.54 13.89 -5.46
CA GLN A 1102 -15.15 13.92 -4.13
C GLN A 1102 -16.30 12.94 -4.00
N SER A 1103 -17.07 12.71 -5.07
CA SER A 1103 -17.99 11.56 -5.14
C SER A 1103 -17.28 10.22 -4.88
N SER A 1104 -15.96 10.15 -5.13
CA SER A 1104 -15.10 9.02 -4.80
C SER A 1104 -14.55 9.05 -3.35
N VAL A 1105 -14.38 10.22 -2.73
CA VAL A 1105 -13.90 10.36 -1.33
C VAL A 1105 -15.04 10.19 -0.31
N ALA A 1106 -16.26 10.65 -0.61
CA ALA A 1106 -17.44 10.32 0.20
C ALA A 1106 -17.97 8.91 0.04
N ALA A 1107 -17.44 8.12 -0.89
CA ALA A 1107 -17.65 6.68 -0.88
C ALA A 1107 -16.66 6.00 0.08
N THR A 1108 -15.56 6.68 0.46
CA THR A 1108 -14.45 6.13 1.24
C THR A 1108 -14.57 6.41 2.76
N ALA A 1109 -15.30 7.44 3.20
CA ALA A 1109 -15.51 7.76 4.62
C ALA A 1109 -16.61 6.95 5.38
N THR A 1110 -16.97 5.73 4.97
CA THR A 1110 -17.84 4.81 5.74
C THR A 1110 -17.18 3.47 5.85
N SER A 1111 -16.29 3.41 6.81
CA SER A 1111 -16.07 2.21 7.60
C SER A 1111 -15.33 2.65 8.86
N ILE A 1112 -16.09 3.00 9.92
CA ILE A 1112 -15.87 2.27 11.17
C ILE A 1112 -16.63 0.94 11.01
N PRO A 1113 -16.06 -0.17 11.48
CA PRO A 1113 -16.35 -1.52 11.02
C PRO A 1113 -17.75 -2.00 11.44
N GLY A 1114 -18.48 -2.67 10.54
CA GLY A 1114 -19.65 -3.47 10.93
C GLY A 1114 -20.70 -3.70 9.84
N MET A 1115 -20.75 -4.94 9.34
CA MET A 1115 -21.92 -5.70 8.85
C MET A 1115 -22.63 -5.28 7.53
N THR A 1116 -22.12 -5.82 6.42
CA THR A 1116 -22.81 -6.69 5.43
C THR A 1116 -24.32 -6.48 5.10
N ASN A 1117 -24.60 -5.98 3.88
CA ASN A 1117 -25.42 -6.52 2.73
C ASN A 1117 -26.82 -7.19 2.98
N PRO A 1118 -27.74 -7.40 1.99
CA PRO A 1118 -27.73 -7.09 0.54
C PRO A 1118 -29.10 -6.80 -0.18
N ARG A 1119 -29.02 -6.62 -1.53
CA ARG A 1119 -30.01 -6.94 -2.63
C ARG A 1119 -31.19 -5.96 -2.86
N SER A 1120 -31.68 -5.68 -4.08
CA SER A 1120 -31.41 -6.14 -5.46
C SER A 1120 -32.23 -5.34 -6.50
N GLY A 1121 -31.67 -5.10 -7.70
CA GLY A 1121 -32.35 -5.06 -9.01
C GLY A 1121 -33.19 -3.80 -9.34
N GLY A 1122 -33.18 -3.22 -10.54
CA GLY A 1122 -32.59 -3.53 -11.84
C GLY A 1122 -33.19 -2.61 -12.93
N SER A 1123 -32.48 -2.55 -14.06
CA SER A 1123 -32.91 -2.22 -15.45
C SER A 1123 -33.28 -0.78 -15.90
N SER A 1124 -32.50 -0.36 -16.91
CA SER A 1124 -32.54 0.71 -17.95
C SER A 1124 -33.86 0.81 -18.77
N PRO A 1125 -34.05 1.65 -19.84
CA PRO A 1125 -33.08 2.41 -20.68
C PRO A 1125 -33.50 3.82 -21.23
N SER A 1126 -32.55 4.40 -21.98
CA SER A 1126 -32.41 5.64 -22.81
C SER A 1126 -33.44 5.83 -23.97
N PRO A 1127 -33.31 6.76 -24.97
CA PRO A 1127 -32.31 7.84 -25.25
C PRO A 1127 -32.81 9.20 -25.89
N SER A 1128 -31.89 10.20 -25.98
CA SER A 1128 -31.67 11.19 -27.10
C SER A 1128 -32.75 12.21 -27.51
N GLN A 1129 -32.52 13.40 -28.10
CA GLN A 1129 -31.36 14.25 -28.44
C GLN A 1129 -31.90 15.64 -28.89
N ASN A 1130 -31.07 16.68 -28.70
CA ASN A 1130 -30.87 17.89 -29.53
C ASN A 1130 -32.01 18.90 -29.84
N ALA A 1131 -31.90 20.04 -29.15
CA ALA A 1131 -31.62 21.41 -29.66
C ALA A 1131 -32.36 21.95 -30.90
N GLY A 1132 -33.08 23.07 -30.70
CA GLY A 1132 -33.54 23.95 -31.77
C GLY A 1132 -34.36 25.17 -31.30
N VAL A 1133 -33.66 26.27 -31.00
CA VAL A 1133 -33.95 27.67 -31.39
C VAL A 1133 -35.41 28.17 -31.56
N ARG A 1134 -35.71 29.28 -30.86
CA ARG A 1134 -36.69 30.38 -31.11
C ARG A 1134 -38.15 30.28 -30.59
N THR A 1135 -38.34 30.97 -29.46
CA THR A 1135 -39.30 32.07 -29.18
C THR A 1135 -40.76 32.06 -29.66
N ILE A 1136 -41.63 32.34 -28.66
CA ILE A 1136 -42.91 33.08 -28.66
C ILE A 1136 -44.22 32.26 -28.71
N ALA A 1137 -44.79 32.15 -27.50
CA ALA A 1137 -46.16 32.43 -27.04
C ALA A 1137 -47.40 31.70 -27.60
N ALA A 1138 -48.19 31.26 -26.60
CA ALA A 1138 -49.65 31.20 -26.49
C ALA A 1138 -50.43 29.96 -27.01
N PHE A 1139 -50.89 29.16 -26.02
CA PHE A 1139 -52.21 28.54 -25.77
C PHE A 1139 -53.36 28.69 -26.82
N PRO A 1140 -54.47 27.89 -26.76
CA PRO A 1140 -54.76 26.65 -26.02
C PRO A 1140 -55.54 25.53 -26.82
N ALA A 1141 -55.59 24.34 -26.21
CA ALA A 1141 -56.63 23.29 -26.14
C ALA A 1141 -57.70 23.05 -27.24
N ALA A 1142 -57.85 21.76 -27.63
CA ALA A 1142 -59.07 20.95 -27.82
C ALA A 1142 -58.83 19.86 -28.90
N ALA A 1143 -58.76 18.56 -28.60
CA ALA A 1143 -59.82 17.59 -28.29
C ALA A 1143 -60.38 16.83 -29.52
N LEU A 1144 -60.75 15.55 -29.29
CA LEU A 1144 -61.60 14.62 -30.07
C LEU A 1144 -60.87 13.73 -31.11
N PHE A 1145 -61.12 12.41 -31.30
CA PHE A 1145 -62.17 11.42 -30.94
C PHE A 1145 -61.45 10.05 -30.74
N SER A 1146 -61.68 9.26 -29.67
CA SER A 1146 -62.66 8.14 -29.53
C SER A 1146 -62.27 6.85 -30.26
N LEU A 1147 -62.62 5.62 -29.89
CA LEU A 1147 -63.58 4.96 -28.98
C LEU A 1147 -63.11 3.47 -28.94
N VAL A 1148 -63.22 2.62 -27.90
CA VAL A 1148 -64.39 1.90 -27.33
C VAL A 1148 -63.81 1.03 -26.18
N ALA A 1149 -64.23 1.24 -24.92
CA ALA A 1149 -65.15 0.42 -24.09
C ALA A 1149 -64.65 -1.02 -23.80
N THR A 1150 -64.78 -1.65 -22.63
CA THR A 1150 -65.71 -1.59 -21.48
C THR A 1150 -65.03 -2.47 -20.40
N GLY A 1151 -65.08 -2.28 -19.09
CA GLY A 1151 -66.24 -2.25 -18.20
C GLY A 1151 -65.90 -3.00 -16.91
N MET A 1152 -66.43 -2.50 -15.79
CA MET A 1152 -66.26 -2.87 -14.38
C MET A 1152 -66.48 -4.35 -14.00
N GLY A 1153 -65.99 -4.73 -12.81
CA GLY A 1153 -66.82 -5.48 -11.84
C GLY A 1153 -66.24 -6.75 -11.21
N ALA A 1154 -65.68 -6.58 -10.02
CA ALA A 1154 -65.79 -7.38 -8.78
C ALA A 1154 -66.14 -8.90 -8.75
N LEU A 1155 -65.55 -9.54 -7.72
CA LEU A 1155 -66.03 -10.65 -6.86
C LEU A 1155 -65.56 -12.09 -7.13
N LEU A 1156 -65.04 -12.67 -6.02
CA LEU A 1156 -64.99 -14.09 -5.61
C LEU A 1156 -64.07 -14.99 -6.46
N GLY A 1157 -63.18 -15.82 -5.91
CA GLY A 1157 -63.15 -16.47 -4.60
C GLY A 1157 -63.00 -17.97 -4.84
N GLY A 1158 -61.83 -18.53 -4.48
CA GLY A 1158 -61.55 -19.97 -4.41
C GLY A 1158 -61.30 -20.66 -5.75
N MET A 1159 -60.60 -21.79 -5.83
CA MET A 1159 -59.90 -22.62 -4.86
C MET A 1159 -59.21 -23.72 -5.68
N LEU A 1160 -58.07 -24.18 -5.18
CA LEU A 1160 -57.55 -25.55 -5.26
C LEU A 1160 -56.98 -26.16 -6.57
N VAL A 1161 -55.78 -26.73 -6.36
CA VAL A 1161 -55.26 -28.03 -6.85
C VAL A 1161 -54.48 -27.99 -8.16
N LEU A 1162 -53.16 -27.81 -8.07
CA LEU A 1162 -52.18 -28.90 -7.96
C LEU A 1162 -50.83 -28.37 -7.46
#